data_AF-A0AB35U2F1-F1
#
_entry.id   AF-A0AB35U2F1-F1
#
_cell.length_a   1.000
_cell.length_b   1.000
_cell.length_c   1.000
_cell.angle_alpha   90.00
_cell.angle_beta   90.00
_cell.angle_gamma   90.00
#
_symmetry.space_group_name_H-M   'P 1'
#
loop_
_entity.id
_entity.type
_entity.pdbx_description
1 polymer ?
#
loop_
_entity_poly.entity_id
_entity_poly.type
_entity_poly.pdbx_seq_one_letter_code
_entity_poly.pdbx_strand_id
1 'polypeptide(L)'
;MMKFNVHVKNSNIYQAGNSRYLFLQLEVESDEKYFVMHAEIDGEKYEPTELFEFADEIYSAWFYIRLSDQQDLNEIALISHCRNGSVKRDQLETADIPVRSIIGDIYGVSEFKNYTQISGWSFSYLGGEKYSITDESGNEQKISVRNTVFQRTIESGITDTDNALSVGFLITFTPMKGAKYFLNIEDGASKLSIPVKKDMISEPGFSFVRLVKAMTKENIDKGVKYLHEYGFKGFGHKVLNARLEKFDYDAWFYRNRAQQIELEKERAHVFSYAPKISILVPTYNTPIDLFEEMIHSVLNQSYSNWELCIADASDKDNDIRLKLKQYQDSDPRIKVTFLSENKGISGNTNEALTLAAGEYTALFDHDDLLEPDCLYQIVKSVQNTHYDVLYTDEDKYNDDSGRYEDPNLKPDFDPDLFLSHNYITHFFAVKKEIIDAVGGFRPKFDGSQDYDVMLRCIEKSHDVYHIPKILYHWRMHEGSTALDPESKMYCYVAGKNALDEHFERTGINAKAEIMPKPYWGMYHIHYSTGNNPLISIIIPSCDHVDLLKNCIQSIINVSTYRDFEILIIENNSKNQDTFAYYDAVQKEHSNVHVYAWKSDAGFNYSSINNFGVEKAKGEYLLLLNNDTEMVSPDALTEMLGVCMREDVGCVGAKLLYKDDTVQHAGVVAGFSGFAGHVFTGIGKKDLGFMMRAMLNGDYCAVTGACLMTKKDIYQAVGGLDEDLRVAGNDIDYCLKVRSINKLVVYNAFALWHHYESKSRGYEDDFEHVQRFDHEIQIFQRKWHSLLSKGDPYYNKNFRIEDGPYILK
;
A
#
# COMPACT_ATOMS: atom_id res chain seq x y z
N MET A 1 -0.32 38.25 -18.71
CA MET A 1 0.07 37.05 -19.48
C MET A 1 0.57 36.07 -18.45
N MET A 2 -0.02 34.87 -18.38
CA MET A 2 0.43 33.81 -17.46
C MET A 2 1.90 33.48 -17.75
N LYS A 3 2.73 33.30 -16.73
CA LYS A 3 4.09 32.79 -16.88
C LYS A 3 4.00 31.28 -17.05
N PHE A 4 4.46 30.80 -18.20
CA PHE A 4 4.61 29.38 -18.52
C PHE A 4 5.80 29.26 -19.48
N ASN A 5 6.98 28.93 -18.94
CA ASN A 5 8.23 28.78 -19.70
C ASN A 5 8.71 27.33 -19.60
N VAL A 6 9.23 26.75 -20.69
CA VAL A 6 9.80 25.41 -20.68
C VAL A 6 11.28 25.47 -21.07
N HIS A 7 12.12 24.71 -20.37
CA HIS A 7 13.56 24.68 -20.59
C HIS A 7 14.03 23.23 -20.67
N VAL A 8 14.66 22.86 -21.77
CA VAL A 8 15.23 21.51 -21.93
C VAL A 8 16.56 21.46 -21.19
N LYS A 9 16.63 20.65 -20.12
CA LYS A 9 17.84 20.42 -19.32
C LYS A 9 18.75 19.35 -19.92
N ASN A 10 18.15 18.33 -20.50
CA ASN A 10 18.86 17.21 -21.11
C ASN A 10 18.02 16.62 -22.24
N SER A 11 18.67 16.19 -23.32
CA SER A 11 18.04 15.47 -24.41
C SER A 11 19.00 14.40 -24.92
N ASN A 12 18.51 13.16 -25.10
CA ASN A 12 19.30 12.06 -25.66
C ASN A 12 18.43 11.17 -26.56
N ILE A 13 19.02 10.57 -27.59
CA ILE A 13 18.40 9.49 -28.36
C ILE A 13 19.02 8.19 -27.88
N TYR A 14 18.18 7.29 -27.41
CA TYR A 14 18.56 5.96 -26.99
C TYR A 14 18.22 4.97 -28.11
N GLN A 15 19.21 4.22 -28.59
CA GLN A 15 19.01 3.27 -29.69
C GLN A 15 19.20 1.83 -29.19
N ALA A 16 18.11 1.06 -29.17
CA ALA A 16 18.10 -0.36 -28.78
C ALA A 16 17.79 -1.23 -30.02
N GLY A 17 18.84 -1.76 -30.64
CA GLY A 17 18.72 -2.47 -31.92
C GLY A 17 18.17 -1.54 -33.02
N ASN A 18 17.00 -1.90 -33.58
CA ASN A 18 16.33 -1.09 -34.61
C ASN A 18 15.43 0.01 -34.03
N SER A 19 15.02 -0.10 -32.76
CA SER A 19 14.14 0.88 -32.12
C SER A 19 14.95 2.06 -31.55
N ARG A 20 14.40 3.27 -31.70
CA ARG A 20 14.96 4.51 -31.13
C ARG A 20 13.99 5.07 -30.09
N TYR A 21 14.52 5.70 -29.05
CA TYR A 21 13.75 6.34 -28.00
C TYR A 21 14.30 7.74 -27.77
N LEU A 22 13.42 8.74 -27.75
CA LEU A 22 13.76 10.10 -27.41
C LEU A 22 13.56 10.31 -25.91
N PHE A 23 14.58 10.81 -25.25
CA PHE A 23 14.55 11.19 -23.86
C PHE A 23 14.68 12.71 -23.72
N LEU A 24 13.72 13.35 -23.06
CA LEU A 24 13.76 14.78 -22.76
C LEU A 24 13.61 14.99 -21.25
N GLN A 25 14.52 15.75 -20.67
CA GLN A 25 14.39 16.32 -19.33
C GLN A 25 14.10 17.80 -19.47
N LEU A 26 13.00 18.25 -18.88
CA LEU A 26 12.56 19.63 -18.94
C LEU A 26 12.49 20.23 -17.53
N GLU A 27 12.59 21.54 -17.48
CA GLU A 27 12.27 22.40 -16.36
C GLU A 27 11.20 23.40 -16.84
N VAL A 28 10.05 23.42 -16.18
CA VAL A 28 8.87 24.18 -16.56
C VAL A 28 8.61 25.20 -15.45
N GLU A 29 8.62 26.48 -15.75
CA GLU A 29 8.30 27.53 -14.79
C GLU A 29 6.86 28.01 -15.04
N SER A 30 5.97 27.88 -14.06
CA SER A 30 4.54 28.13 -14.24
C SER A 30 3.87 28.75 -13.01
N ASP A 31 3.19 29.89 -13.19
CA ASP A 31 2.33 30.50 -12.16
C ASP A 31 1.03 29.67 -11.93
N GLU A 32 0.69 28.78 -12.87
CA GLU A 32 -0.40 27.82 -12.70
C GLU A 32 0.07 26.65 -11.84
N LYS A 33 -0.69 26.37 -10.78
CA LYS A 33 -0.44 25.23 -9.89
C LYS A 33 -0.74 23.89 -10.59
N TYR A 34 -1.59 23.90 -11.61
CA TYR A 34 -2.02 22.70 -12.32
C TYR A 34 -2.04 22.90 -13.83
N PHE A 35 -1.30 22.07 -14.54
CA PHE A 35 -1.28 21.99 -15.99
C PHE A 35 -0.99 20.54 -16.42
N VAL A 36 -1.47 20.19 -17.60
CA VAL A 36 -1.11 18.96 -18.32
C VAL A 36 -0.22 19.39 -19.47
N MET A 37 0.96 18.79 -19.59
CA MET A 37 1.87 19.07 -20.70
C MET A 37 1.91 17.85 -21.61
N HIS A 38 2.16 18.00 -22.91
CA HIS A 38 2.48 16.90 -23.81
C HIS A 38 3.53 17.34 -24.83
N ALA A 39 4.32 16.41 -25.34
CA ALA A 39 5.17 16.57 -26.50
C ALA A 39 4.39 16.15 -27.75
N GLU A 40 4.43 16.96 -28.80
CA GLU A 40 3.88 16.64 -30.11
C GLU A 40 5.04 16.40 -31.07
N ILE A 41 5.07 15.21 -31.69
CA ILE A 41 6.07 14.80 -32.68
C ILE A 41 5.32 14.31 -33.92
N ASP A 42 5.53 14.97 -35.06
CA ASP A 42 4.86 14.66 -36.33
C ASP A 42 3.32 14.55 -36.23
N GLY A 43 2.70 15.30 -35.31
CA GLY A 43 1.26 15.30 -35.07
C GLY A 43 0.77 14.23 -34.09
N GLU A 44 1.64 13.36 -33.58
CA GLU A 44 1.33 12.44 -32.49
C GLU A 44 1.66 13.08 -31.14
N LYS A 45 0.78 12.86 -30.15
CA LYS A 45 0.92 13.40 -28.80
C LYS A 45 1.48 12.36 -27.84
N TYR A 46 2.44 12.79 -27.05
CA TYR A 46 3.12 12.01 -26.03
C TYR A 46 3.03 12.77 -24.71
N GLU A 47 2.46 12.15 -23.69
CA GLU A 47 2.39 12.77 -22.35
C GLU A 47 3.75 12.61 -21.64
N PRO A 48 4.12 13.53 -20.73
CA PRO A 48 5.29 13.39 -19.89
C PRO A 48 5.07 12.19 -18.99
N THR A 49 6.14 11.46 -18.77
CA THR A 49 6.12 10.32 -17.87
C THR A 49 6.14 10.75 -16.42
N GLU A 50 6.70 11.92 -16.12
CA GLU A 50 6.77 12.47 -14.76
C GLU A 50 6.73 14.00 -14.74
N LEU A 51 6.19 14.57 -13.65
CA LEU A 51 6.27 15.99 -13.32
C LEU A 51 6.60 16.20 -11.83
N PHE A 52 7.78 16.75 -11.52
CA PHE A 52 8.23 17.10 -10.18
C PHE A 52 7.93 18.56 -9.89
N GLU A 53 7.60 18.91 -8.64
CA GLU A 53 7.61 20.30 -8.18
C GLU A 53 8.93 20.58 -7.45
N PHE A 54 9.72 21.51 -7.98
CA PHE A 54 10.80 22.15 -7.24
C PHE A 54 10.23 23.38 -6.52
N ALA A 55 10.88 23.77 -5.41
CA ALA A 55 10.50 24.96 -4.69
C ALA A 55 10.44 26.18 -5.64
N ASP A 56 9.38 26.99 -5.51
CA ASP A 56 9.17 28.27 -6.21
C ASP A 56 8.66 28.17 -7.66
N GLU A 57 7.60 27.38 -7.92
CA GLU A 57 6.82 27.36 -9.18
C GLU A 57 7.59 26.79 -10.41
N ILE A 58 8.66 26.04 -10.15
CA ILE A 58 9.47 25.36 -11.16
C ILE A 58 9.18 23.86 -11.09
N TYR A 59 8.89 23.22 -12.22
CA TYR A 59 8.56 21.81 -12.31
C TYR A 59 9.59 21.06 -13.17
N SER A 60 10.06 19.87 -12.78
CA SER A 60 10.81 19.02 -13.74
C SER A 60 9.84 18.15 -14.50
N ALA A 61 9.97 18.02 -15.81
CA ALA A 61 9.23 17.02 -16.56
C ALA A 61 10.14 16.07 -17.33
N TRP A 62 9.71 14.82 -17.49
CA TRP A 62 10.44 13.85 -18.31
C TRP A 62 9.55 13.32 -19.43
N PHE A 63 10.10 13.17 -20.63
CA PHE A 63 9.47 12.47 -21.74
C PHE A 63 10.35 11.30 -22.15
N TYR A 64 9.74 10.13 -22.27
CA TYR A 64 10.36 8.94 -22.85
C TYR A 64 9.47 8.47 -23.99
N ILE A 65 9.93 8.74 -25.22
CA ILE A 65 9.10 8.56 -26.41
C ILE A 65 9.74 7.50 -27.28
N ARG A 66 9.05 6.38 -27.49
CA ARG A 66 9.48 5.39 -28.48
C ARG A 66 9.23 5.94 -29.89
N LEU A 67 10.29 6.07 -30.66
CA LEU A 67 10.26 6.52 -32.05
C LEU A 67 10.06 5.33 -32.97
N SER A 68 9.33 5.53 -34.07
CA SER A 68 9.26 4.50 -35.11
C SER A 68 10.58 4.39 -35.90
N ASP A 69 10.88 3.20 -36.42
CA ASP A 69 12.16 2.87 -37.08
C ASP A 69 12.51 3.81 -38.27
N GLN A 70 11.54 4.55 -38.82
CA GLN A 70 11.71 5.52 -39.92
C GLN A 70 11.37 6.97 -39.57
N GLN A 71 11.14 7.31 -38.30
CA GLN A 71 10.78 8.68 -37.94
C GLN A 71 11.97 9.63 -38.10
N ASP A 72 11.94 10.49 -39.11
CA ASP A 72 12.80 11.66 -39.20
C ASP A 72 12.24 12.70 -38.24
N LEU A 73 12.75 12.68 -37.00
CA LEU A 73 12.47 13.71 -36.02
C LEU A 73 12.93 15.06 -36.61
N ASN A 74 12.02 15.95 -36.97
CA ASN A 74 12.37 17.28 -37.49
C ASN A 74 12.19 18.37 -36.42
N GLU A 75 11.12 18.27 -35.62
CA GLU A 75 10.78 19.25 -34.60
C GLU A 75 9.96 18.57 -33.49
N ILE A 76 10.23 18.89 -32.23
CA ILE A 76 9.42 18.48 -31.08
C ILE A 76 8.75 19.73 -30.51
N ALA A 77 7.42 19.74 -30.43
CA ALA A 77 6.66 20.82 -29.82
C ALA A 77 6.18 20.44 -28.42
N LEU A 78 6.48 21.25 -27.41
CA LEU A 78 6.01 21.05 -26.05
C LEU A 78 4.77 21.91 -25.79
N ILE A 79 3.63 21.30 -25.47
CA ILE A 79 2.33 21.98 -25.37
C ILE A 79 1.76 21.80 -23.98
N SER A 80 1.22 22.88 -23.40
CA SER A 80 0.56 22.85 -22.08
C SER A 80 -0.93 23.21 -22.14
N HIS A 81 -1.72 22.48 -21.37
CA HIS A 81 -3.15 22.66 -21.11
C HIS A 81 -3.35 23.00 -19.63
N CYS A 82 -3.88 24.20 -19.36
CA CYS A 82 -4.21 24.67 -18.02
C CYS A 82 -5.74 24.64 -17.81
N ARG A 83 -6.21 24.77 -16.56
CA ARG A 83 -7.66 24.78 -16.22
C ARG A 83 -8.48 25.80 -17.02
N ASN A 84 -7.87 26.87 -17.53
CA ASN A 84 -8.53 27.98 -18.26
C ASN A 84 -8.13 28.12 -19.75
N GLY A 85 -7.50 27.11 -20.37
CA GLY A 85 -7.06 27.13 -21.78
C GLY A 85 -5.63 26.61 -22.01
N SER A 86 -5.11 26.69 -23.23
CA SER A 86 -3.74 26.24 -23.58
C SER A 86 -2.73 27.39 -23.67
N VAL A 87 -1.48 27.19 -23.21
CA VAL A 87 -0.37 28.17 -23.28
C VAL A 87 0.85 27.56 -23.99
N LYS A 88 1.70 28.44 -24.56
CA LYS A 88 2.52 28.32 -25.78
C LYS A 88 3.69 27.31 -25.79
N ARG A 89 4.10 26.99 -27.03
CA ARG A 89 5.10 26.01 -27.51
C ARG A 89 6.56 26.44 -27.36
N ASP A 90 7.43 25.50 -26.93
CA ASP A 90 8.87 25.51 -27.23
C ASP A 90 9.19 24.46 -28.31
N GLN A 91 10.13 24.77 -29.21
CA GLN A 91 10.58 23.91 -30.31
C GLN A 91 12.02 23.44 -30.05
N LEU A 92 12.26 22.13 -30.11
CA LEU A 92 13.61 21.56 -30.01
C LEU A 92 14.05 21.00 -31.38
N GLU A 93 15.22 21.41 -31.86
CA GLU A 93 15.89 20.80 -33.01
C GLU A 93 16.55 19.48 -32.60
N THR A 94 16.25 18.41 -33.33
CA THR A 94 16.55 17.01 -32.99
C THR A 94 17.91 16.53 -33.50
N ALA A 95 18.51 17.26 -34.46
CA ALA A 95 19.77 16.91 -35.09
C ALA A 95 20.98 16.98 -34.15
N ASP A 96 20.87 17.71 -33.03
CA ASP A 96 21.94 17.91 -32.05
C ASP A 96 21.85 16.96 -30.84
N ILE A 97 20.90 16.03 -30.84
CA ILE A 97 20.68 15.12 -29.71
C ILE A 97 21.64 13.90 -29.79
N PRO A 98 22.51 13.67 -28.79
CA PRO A 98 23.48 12.57 -28.82
C PRO A 98 22.82 11.19 -28.73
N VAL A 99 23.38 10.21 -29.45
CA VAL A 99 22.97 8.80 -29.40
C VAL A 99 23.83 8.02 -28.39
N ARG A 100 23.19 7.36 -27.42
CA ARG A 100 23.89 6.57 -26.37
C ARG A 100 23.26 5.19 -26.21
N SER A 101 24.08 4.22 -25.77
CA SER A 101 23.59 2.88 -25.36
C SER A 101 23.18 2.79 -23.89
N ILE A 102 23.52 3.80 -23.09
CA ILE A 102 23.19 3.91 -21.66
C ILE A 102 22.46 5.22 -21.41
N ILE A 103 21.41 5.13 -20.61
CA ILE A 103 20.75 6.26 -19.97
C ILE A 103 20.70 6.02 -18.45
N GLY A 104 20.57 7.09 -17.68
CA GLY A 104 20.46 7.01 -16.23
C GLY A 104 20.63 8.37 -15.59
N ASP A 105 20.22 8.48 -14.33
CA ASP A 105 20.39 9.69 -13.53
C ASP A 105 20.45 9.37 -12.01
N ILE A 106 20.93 10.34 -11.24
CA ILE A 106 20.87 10.35 -9.78
C ILE A 106 19.67 11.19 -9.35
N TYR A 107 18.80 10.63 -8.52
CA TYR A 107 17.67 11.37 -7.96
C TYR A 107 17.79 11.62 -6.45
N GLY A 108 18.70 10.94 -5.76
CA GLY A 108 18.89 11.12 -4.31
C GLY A 108 20.33 10.91 -3.86
N VAL A 109 20.77 11.75 -2.92
CA VAL A 109 22.04 11.58 -2.20
C VAL A 109 21.80 11.78 -0.71
N SER A 110 22.15 10.78 0.10
CA SER A 110 22.02 10.82 1.56
C SER A 110 23.39 10.67 2.22
N GLU A 111 23.73 11.62 3.10
CA GLU A 111 24.97 11.59 3.89
C GLU A 111 24.71 11.00 5.28
N PHE A 112 25.41 9.92 5.59
CA PHE A 112 25.44 9.31 6.92
C PHE A 112 26.78 9.59 7.59
N LYS A 113 26.87 9.29 8.89
CA LYS A 113 28.06 9.59 9.70
C LYS A 113 29.36 9.04 9.12
N ASN A 114 29.32 7.83 8.54
CA ASN A 114 30.49 7.08 8.08
C ASN A 114 30.45 6.71 6.58
N TYR A 115 29.36 7.01 5.87
CA TYR A 115 29.20 6.66 4.46
C TYR A 115 28.23 7.63 3.76
N THR A 116 28.27 7.65 2.44
CA THR A 116 27.31 8.33 1.57
C THR A 116 26.60 7.28 0.74
N GLN A 117 25.30 7.49 0.54
CA GLN A 117 24.45 6.65 -0.26
C GLN A 117 23.86 7.46 -1.43
N ILE A 118 23.88 6.89 -2.62
CA ILE A 118 23.35 7.48 -3.85
C ILE A 118 22.20 6.59 -4.33
N SER A 119 21.05 7.20 -4.56
CA SER A 119 19.89 6.56 -5.18
C SER A 119 19.73 7.08 -6.60
N GLY A 120 19.60 6.16 -7.55
CA GLY A 120 19.51 6.50 -8.96
C GLY A 120 18.93 5.35 -9.78
N TRP A 121 18.94 5.54 -11.09
CA TRP A 121 18.54 4.51 -12.03
C TRP A 121 19.43 4.57 -13.27
N SER A 122 19.57 3.43 -13.95
CA SER A 122 20.21 3.36 -15.25
C SER A 122 19.75 2.15 -16.05
N PHE A 123 19.79 2.27 -17.36
CA PHE A 123 19.39 1.22 -18.28
C PHE A 123 20.28 1.18 -19.52
N SER A 124 20.72 -0.02 -19.88
CA SER A 124 21.39 -0.37 -21.13
C SER A 124 20.73 -1.58 -21.79
N TYR A 125 20.48 -1.50 -23.10
CA TYR A 125 19.95 -2.65 -23.86
C TYR A 125 21.03 -3.72 -24.08
N LEU A 126 22.30 -3.37 -23.91
CA LEU A 126 23.40 -4.33 -23.91
C LEU A 126 23.44 -5.10 -22.58
N GLY A 127 22.86 -4.53 -21.53
CA GLY A 127 22.88 -5.03 -20.15
C GLY A 127 24.28 -5.06 -19.55
N GLY A 128 24.36 -5.44 -18.27
CA GLY A 128 25.63 -5.64 -17.59
C GLY A 128 26.33 -4.35 -17.19
N GLU A 129 25.54 -3.33 -16.85
CA GLU A 129 25.98 -2.04 -16.36
C GLU A 129 26.94 -2.21 -15.17
N LYS A 130 28.07 -1.51 -15.24
CA LYS A 130 29.06 -1.45 -14.18
C LYS A 130 29.08 -0.07 -13.59
N TYR A 131 29.06 -0.02 -12.26
CA TYR A 131 29.06 1.20 -11.48
C TYR A 131 30.43 1.42 -10.85
N SER A 132 30.93 2.64 -10.91
CA SER A 132 32.08 3.09 -10.11
C SER A 132 31.90 4.52 -9.63
N ILE A 133 32.46 4.84 -8.46
CA ILE A 133 32.49 6.20 -7.92
C ILE A 133 33.93 6.70 -7.96
N THR A 134 34.16 7.83 -8.60
CA THR A 134 35.48 8.48 -8.65
C THR A 134 35.45 9.86 -8.00
N ASP A 135 36.54 10.24 -7.32
CA ASP A 135 36.73 11.63 -6.89
C ASP A 135 37.15 12.54 -8.06
N GLU A 136 37.30 13.84 -7.79
CA GLU A 136 37.76 14.82 -8.80
C GLU A 136 39.17 14.57 -9.35
N SER A 137 39.98 13.75 -8.68
CA SER A 137 41.31 13.32 -9.13
C SER A 137 41.27 12.02 -9.94
N GLY A 138 40.08 11.42 -10.11
CA GLY A 138 39.88 10.16 -10.81
C GLY A 138 40.15 8.91 -9.96
N ASN A 139 40.32 9.04 -8.64
CA ASN A 139 40.55 7.88 -7.77
C ASN A 139 39.22 7.16 -7.49
N GLU A 140 39.19 5.86 -7.75
CA GLU A 140 38.02 5.02 -7.52
C GLU A 140 37.81 4.73 -6.02
N GLN A 141 36.55 4.80 -5.58
CA GLN A 141 36.14 4.52 -4.21
C GLN A 141 35.64 3.08 -4.09
N LYS A 142 35.82 2.48 -2.91
CA LYS A 142 35.17 1.20 -2.59
C LYS A 142 33.66 1.44 -2.50
N ILE A 143 32.88 0.69 -3.28
CA ILE A 143 31.43 0.81 -3.31
C ILE A 143 30.73 -0.50 -2.89
N SER A 144 29.49 -0.36 -2.46
CA SER A 144 28.50 -1.43 -2.38
C SER A 144 27.33 -1.05 -3.27
N VAL A 145 26.84 -1.99 -4.09
CA VAL A 145 25.75 -1.75 -5.03
C VAL A 145 24.59 -2.68 -4.69
N ARG A 146 23.43 -2.09 -4.46
CA ARG A 146 22.16 -2.78 -4.32
C ARG A 146 21.26 -2.37 -5.47
N ASN A 147 20.74 -3.35 -6.19
CA ASN A 147 19.76 -3.11 -7.23
C ASN A 147 18.40 -2.79 -6.58
N THR A 148 17.63 -1.88 -7.15
CA THR A 148 16.30 -1.51 -6.67
C THR A 148 15.32 -1.47 -7.83
N VAL A 149 14.02 -1.46 -7.52
CA VAL A 149 13.02 -1.12 -8.53
C VAL A 149 13.07 0.38 -8.77
N PHE A 150 12.96 0.77 -10.04
CA PHE A 150 12.61 2.14 -10.41
C PHE A 150 11.40 2.10 -11.33
N GLN A 151 10.20 2.09 -10.72
CA GLN A 151 8.96 1.70 -11.39
C GLN A 151 8.62 2.58 -12.59
N ARG A 152 9.10 3.83 -12.58
CA ARG A 152 8.94 4.83 -13.65
C ARG A 152 9.49 4.35 -15.00
N THR A 153 10.54 3.52 -14.99
CA THR A 153 11.07 2.96 -16.24
C THR A 153 10.13 1.92 -16.87
N ILE A 154 9.32 1.24 -16.07
CA ILE A 154 8.25 0.35 -16.54
C ILE A 154 7.11 1.17 -17.12
N GLU A 155 6.66 2.18 -16.36
CA GLU A 155 5.54 3.07 -16.76
C GLU A 155 5.86 3.81 -18.07
N SER A 156 7.13 4.16 -18.27
CA SER A 156 7.65 4.80 -19.47
C SER A 156 7.94 3.84 -20.63
N GLY A 157 7.77 2.53 -20.44
CA GLY A 157 8.06 1.51 -21.46
C GLY A 157 9.55 1.35 -21.82
N ILE A 158 10.46 1.81 -20.95
CA ILE A 158 11.92 1.66 -21.10
C ILE A 158 12.31 0.21 -20.82
N THR A 159 11.70 -0.36 -19.78
CA THR A 159 11.89 -1.75 -19.35
C THR A 159 10.52 -2.40 -19.12
N ASP A 160 10.49 -3.72 -19.02
CA ASP A 160 9.30 -4.45 -18.58
C ASP A 160 9.34 -4.73 -17.08
N THR A 161 8.24 -5.26 -16.53
CA THR A 161 8.17 -5.66 -15.12
C THR A 161 9.22 -6.69 -14.73
N ASP A 162 9.60 -7.55 -15.67
CA ASP A 162 10.56 -8.64 -15.43
C ASP A 162 12.01 -8.13 -15.35
N ASN A 163 12.30 -6.93 -15.85
CA ASN A 163 13.61 -6.30 -15.77
C ASN A 163 13.61 -5.07 -14.84
N ALA A 164 12.51 -4.77 -14.16
CA ALA A 164 12.35 -3.57 -13.34
C ALA A 164 13.37 -3.45 -12.19
N LEU A 165 13.74 -4.58 -11.60
CA LEU A 165 14.70 -4.65 -10.48
C LEU A 165 16.13 -4.34 -10.88
N SER A 166 16.50 -4.47 -12.16
CA SER A 166 17.86 -4.21 -12.61
C SER A 166 18.11 -2.75 -12.98
N VAL A 167 17.06 -1.91 -12.96
CA VAL A 167 17.13 -0.53 -13.47
C VAL A 167 17.37 0.49 -12.37
N GLY A 168 16.85 0.29 -11.16
CA GLY A 168 17.16 1.14 -10.01
C GLY A 168 18.44 0.69 -9.30
N PHE A 169 19.12 1.62 -8.64
CA PHE A 169 20.28 1.30 -7.80
C PHE A 169 20.34 2.17 -6.54
N LEU A 170 20.97 1.58 -5.52
CA LEU A 170 21.44 2.21 -4.31
C LEU A 170 22.93 1.91 -4.18
N ILE A 171 23.77 2.94 -4.29
CA ILE A 171 25.23 2.83 -4.25
C ILE A 171 25.75 3.48 -2.98
N THR A 172 26.42 2.69 -2.14
CA THR A 172 27.02 3.17 -0.89
C THR A 172 28.54 3.22 -1.00
N PHE A 173 29.17 4.29 -0.51
CA PHE A 173 30.63 4.45 -0.47
C PHE A 173 31.06 5.31 0.72
N THR A 174 32.33 5.22 1.12
CA THR A 174 32.86 6.05 2.22
C THR A 174 33.37 7.38 1.67
N PRO A 175 32.78 8.53 2.07
CA PRO A 175 33.19 9.84 1.54
C PRO A 175 34.42 10.38 2.27
N MET A 176 35.23 11.15 1.53
CA MET A 176 36.28 12.02 2.03
C MET A 176 35.71 13.43 2.17
N LYS A 177 36.01 14.07 3.31
CA LYS A 177 35.47 15.39 3.63
C LYS A 177 35.90 16.43 2.59
N GLY A 178 34.92 17.09 1.97
CA GLY A 178 35.14 18.19 1.02
C GLY A 178 35.41 17.76 -0.44
N ALA A 179 35.48 16.46 -0.72
CA ALA A 179 35.65 15.96 -2.08
C ALA A 179 34.35 16.04 -2.89
N LYS A 180 34.51 16.20 -4.21
CA LYS A 180 33.43 16.02 -5.19
C LYS A 180 33.55 14.63 -5.81
N TYR A 181 32.40 14.02 -6.07
CA TYR A 181 32.30 12.66 -6.59
C TYR A 181 31.55 12.63 -7.91
N PHE A 182 31.88 11.63 -8.73
CA PHE A 182 31.19 11.32 -9.98
C PHE A 182 30.79 9.85 -9.97
N LEU A 183 29.53 9.58 -10.29
CA LEU A 183 29.06 8.25 -10.63
C LEU A 183 29.36 7.97 -12.09
N ASN A 184 30.06 6.87 -12.35
CA ASN A 184 30.30 6.38 -13.69
C ASN A 184 29.51 5.09 -13.92
N ILE A 185 28.79 5.05 -15.04
CA ILE A 185 28.00 3.90 -15.49
C ILE A 185 28.52 3.49 -16.87
N GLU A 186 28.90 2.22 -17.02
CA GLU A 186 29.52 1.68 -18.23
C GLU A 186 28.91 0.34 -18.63
N ASP A 187 28.62 0.13 -19.91
CA ASP A 187 28.08 -1.11 -20.50
C ASP A 187 29.04 -1.71 -21.55
N GLY A 188 30.27 -1.18 -21.61
CA GLY A 188 31.30 -1.56 -22.58
C GLY A 188 31.24 -0.83 -23.92
N ALA A 189 30.12 -0.19 -24.27
CA ALA A 189 29.99 0.60 -25.51
C ALA A 189 29.91 2.11 -25.23
N SER A 190 29.20 2.50 -24.17
CA SER A 190 29.08 3.89 -23.73
C SER A 190 29.56 4.06 -22.29
N LYS A 191 29.89 5.30 -21.93
CA LYS A 191 30.15 5.72 -20.56
C LYS A 191 29.31 6.94 -20.23
N LEU A 192 28.57 6.87 -19.14
CA LEU A 192 27.82 7.98 -18.56
C LEU A 192 28.50 8.39 -17.26
N SER A 193 28.84 9.67 -17.11
CA SER A 193 29.45 10.22 -15.89
C SER A 193 28.56 11.31 -15.34
N ILE A 194 28.05 11.13 -14.12
CA ILE A 194 27.06 11.99 -13.47
C ILE A 194 27.70 12.58 -12.21
N PRO A 195 27.77 13.92 -12.07
CA PRO A 195 28.28 14.54 -10.85
C PRO A 195 27.35 14.25 -9.67
N VAL A 196 27.90 13.77 -8.56
CA VAL A 196 27.19 13.57 -7.30
C VAL A 196 27.02 14.94 -6.64
N LYS A 197 25.84 15.53 -6.81
CA LYS A 197 25.51 16.87 -6.33
C LYS A 197 24.95 16.82 -4.91
N LYS A 198 25.53 17.62 -4.01
CA LYS A 198 25.16 17.67 -2.59
C LYS A 198 23.82 18.37 -2.33
N ASP A 199 23.29 19.07 -3.31
CA ASP A 199 22.00 19.76 -3.28
C ASP A 199 20.83 18.81 -3.63
N MET A 200 21.11 17.58 -4.06
CA MET A 200 20.13 16.50 -4.30
C MET A 200 19.76 15.74 -3.00
N ILE A 201 19.75 16.43 -1.86
CA ILE A 201 19.45 15.81 -0.55
C ILE A 201 17.96 15.48 -0.49
N SER A 202 17.61 14.24 -0.79
CA SER A 202 16.49 13.60 -0.12
C SER A 202 16.99 13.22 1.27
N GLU A 203 16.72 14.05 2.29
CA GLU A 203 16.92 13.60 3.66
C GLU A 203 16.06 12.34 3.84
N PRO A 204 16.64 11.19 4.24
CA PRO A 204 15.83 10.07 4.68
C PRO A 204 15.20 10.48 6.02
N GLY A 205 13.99 11.03 5.94
CA GLY A 205 13.24 11.56 7.07
C GLY A 205 13.14 13.09 7.08
N PHE A 206 11.96 13.59 6.72
CA PHE A 206 11.33 14.85 7.20
C PHE A 206 12.24 16.08 7.42
N SER A 207 12.38 16.94 6.41
CA SER A 207 13.22 18.14 6.53
C SER A 207 12.64 19.24 7.43
N PHE A 208 13.49 19.75 8.33
CA PHE A 208 13.24 20.92 9.19
C PHE A 208 12.99 22.21 8.38
N VAL A 209 13.44 22.24 7.12
CA VAL A 209 13.25 23.38 6.19
C VAL A 209 11.79 23.49 5.72
N ARG A 210 11.06 22.36 5.59
CA ARG A 210 9.62 22.37 5.29
C ARG A 210 8.79 22.97 6.44
N LEU A 211 9.22 22.77 7.70
CA LEU A 211 8.55 23.30 8.90
C LEU A 211 8.57 24.84 8.93
N VAL A 212 9.65 25.46 8.44
CA VAL A 212 9.80 26.92 8.38
C VAL A 212 8.94 27.54 7.27
N LYS A 213 8.78 26.84 6.13
CA LYS A 213 7.97 27.31 4.99
C LYS A 213 6.45 27.23 5.21
N ALA A 214 5.96 26.42 6.15
CA ALA A 214 4.53 26.28 6.45
C ALA A 214 3.95 27.43 7.33
N MET A 215 4.81 28.30 7.88
CA MET A 215 4.43 29.41 8.76
C MET A 215 3.99 30.67 7.98
N THR A 216 2.86 30.59 7.27
CA THR A 216 2.17 31.79 6.77
C THR A 216 1.34 32.42 7.90
N LYS A 217 1.09 33.74 7.84
CA LYS A 217 0.29 34.45 8.85
C LYS A 217 -1.11 33.82 9.03
N GLU A 218 -1.70 33.35 7.93
CA GLU A 218 -3.00 32.68 7.93
C GLU A 218 -2.96 31.29 8.61
N ASN A 219 -1.89 30.52 8.43
CA ASN A 219 -1.72 29.22 9.09
C ASN A 219 -1.42 29.37 10.58
N ILE A 220 -0.74 30.44 10.97
CA ILE A 220 -0.52 30.80 12.39
C ILE A 220 -1.85 31.17 13.03
N ASP A 221 -2.68 32.00 12.37
CA ASP A 221 -3.98 32.38 12.91
C ASP A 221 -4.94 31.18 13.01
N LYS A 222 -4.97 30.30 12.00
CA LYS A 222 -5.72 29.02 12.03
C LYS A 222 -5.19 28.07 13.10
N GLY A 223 -3.87 27.99 13.29
CA GLY A 223 -3.22 27.15 14.29
C GLY A 223 -3.47 27.63 15.72
N VAL A 224 -3.43 28.95 15.95
CA VAL A 224 -3.76 29.57 17.24
C VAL A 224 -5.24 29.37 17.56
N LYS A 225 -6.15 29.52 16.58
CA LYS A 225 -7.58 29.29 16.78
C LYS A 225 -7.88 27.82 17.13
N TYR A 226 -7.26 26.89 16.42
CA TYR A 226 -7.39 25.45 16.67
C TYR A 226 -6.76 25.02 18.01
N LEU A 227 -5.61 25.60 18.38
CA LEU A 227 -4.98 25.40 19.70
C LEU A 227 -5.88 25.91 20.83
N HIS A 228 -6.58 27.03 20.62
CA HIS A 228 -7.49 27.62 21.59
C HIS A 228 -8.79 26.82 21.77
N GLU A 229 -9.18 26.04 20.75
CA GLU A 229 -10.41 25.25 20.71
C GLU A 229 -10.19 23.78 21.13
N TYR A 230 -9.05 23.18 20.77
CA TYR A 230 -8.76 21.74 20.97
C TYR A 230 -7.51 21.46 21.83
N GLY A 231 -6.82 22.48 22.31
CA GLY A 231 -5.65 22.37 23.19
C GLY A 231 -4.39 21.81 22.53
N PHE A 232 -3.28 21.78 23.28
CA PHE A 232 -1.95 21.34 22.77
C PHE A 232 -1.93 19.90 22.25
N LYS A 233 -2.75 18.99 22.82
CA LYS A 233 -2.87 17.61 22.34
C LYS A 233 -3.62 17.53 21.00
N GLY A 234 -4.73 18.26 20.83
CA GLY A 234 -5.46 18.30 19.56
C GLY A 234 -4.65 18.98 18.46
N PHE A 235 -3.92 20.05 18.79
CA PHE A 235 -3.00 20.71 17.86
C PHE A 235 -1.85 19.79 17.43
N GLY A 236 -1.27 19.02 18.36
CA GLY A 236 -0.25 18.01 18.04
C GLY A 236 -0.76 16.92 17.08
N HIS A 237 -2.01 16.47 17.25
CA HIS A 237 -2.66 15.50 16.36
C HIS A 237 -2.89 16.06 14.95
N LYS A 238 -3.34 17.32 14.85
CA LYS A 238 -3.48 18.03 13.57
C LYS A 238 -2.14 18.24 12.87
N VAL A 239 -1.08 18.56 13.61
CA VAL A 239 0.28 18.69 13.04
C VAL A 239 0.82 17.33 12.57
N LEU A 240 0.47 16.24 13.24
CA LEU A 240 0.81 14.88 12.84
C LEU A 240 0.05 14.44 11.59
N ASN A 241 -1.25 14.74 11.49
CA ASN A 241 -2.04 14.52 10.28
C ASN A 241 -1.62 15.46 9.15
N ALA A 242 -1.16 16.67 9.47
CA ALA A 242 -0.50 17.56 8.51
C ALA A 242 0.87 17.02 8.05
N ARG A 243 1.46 15.99 8.69
CA ARG A 243 2.61 15.25 8.13
C ARG A 243 2.21 14.43 6.89
N LEU A 244 0.92 14.14 6.71
CA LEU A 244 0.33 13.58 5.49
C LEU A 244 -0.18 14.68 4.54
N GLU A 245 -0.32 15.93 4.99
CA GLU A 245 -0.70 17.08 4.16
C GLU A 245 0.51 17.83 3.59
N LYS A 246 0.93 17.39 2.40
CA LYS A 246 0.95 18.25 1.21
C LYS A 246 1.16 17.42 -0.05
N PHE A 247 0.47 16.29 -0.14
CA PHE A 247 0.15 15.70 -1.42
C PHE A 247 -1.13 16.37 -1.90
N ASP A 248 -1.06 17.01 -3.06
CA ASP A 248 -2.24 17.56 -3.70
C ASP A 248 -2.97 16.38 -4.36
N TYR A 249 -3.76 15.66 -3.56
CA TYR A 249 -4.50 14.49 -4.03
C TYR A 249 -5.39 14.84 -5.23
N ASP A 250 -6.06 16.00 -5.19
CA ASP A 250 -6.84 16.53 -6.31
C ASP A 250 -5.98 16.56 -7.58
N ALA A 251 -4.76 17.13 -7.51
CA ALA A 251 -3.84 17.15 -8.64
C ALA A 251 -3.39 15.75 -9.10
N TRP A 252 -3.08 14.87 -8.15
CA TRP A 252 -2.73 13.49 -8.45
C TRP A 252 -3.86 12.79 -9.20
N PHE A 253 -5.09 12.88 -8.69
CA PHE A 253 -6.26 12.28 -9.30
C PHE A 253 -6.51 12.80 -10.72
N TYR A 254 -6.48 14.12 -10.95
CA TYR A 254 -6.67 14.68 -12.29
C TYR A 254 -5.62 14.23 -13.32
N ARG A 255 -4.40 13.89 -12.89
CA ARG A 255 -3.37 13.32 -13.76
C ARG A 255 -3.60 11.84 -14.06
N ASN A 256 -4.20 11.11 -13.12
CA ASN A 256 -4.37 9.66 -13.18
C ASN A 256 -5.75 9.22 -13.68
N ARG A 257 -6.74 10.12 -13.73
CA ARG A 257 -8.07 9.85 -14.29
C ARG A 257 -8.02 9.74 -15.82
N ALA A 258 -8.98 9.01 -16.38
CA ALA A 258 -9.08 8.80 -17.82
C ALA A 258 -9.26 10.13 -18.57
N GLN A 259 -8.42 10.35 -19.57
CA GLN A 259 -8.46 11.56 -20.41
C GLN A 259 -9.46 11.37 -21.57
N GLN A 260 -9.95 12.48 -22.13
CA GLN A 260 -10.97 12.44 -23.20
C GLN A 260 -10.57 11.56 -24.40
N ILE A 261 -9.28 11.59 -24.79
CA ILE A 261 -8.77 10.76 -25.89
C ILE A 261 -8.74 9.26 -25.55
N GLU A 262 -8.52 8.92 -24.28
CA GLU A 262 -8.59 7.53 -23.80
C GLU A 262 -10.04 7.06 -23.82
N LEU A 263 -10.97 7.87 -23.30
CA LEU A 263 -12.41 7.57 -23.32
C LEU A 263 -12.94 7.37 -24.75
N GLU A 264 -12.45 8.13 -25.73
CA GLU A 264 -12.79 7.93 -27.14
C GLU A 264 -12.26 6.59 -27.69
N LYS A 265 -11.04 6.19 -27.32
CA LYS A 265 -10.48 4.87 -27.66
C LYS A 265 -11.27 3.75 -27.00
N GLU A 266 -11.65 3.92 -25.73
CA GLU A 266 -12.46 2.95 -24.98
C GLU A 266 -13.84 2.76 -25.61
N ARG A 267 -14.52 3.85 -26.00
CA ARG A 267 -15.82 3.79 -26.70
C ARG A 267 -15.74 3.08 -28.05
N ALA A 268 -14.60 3.18 -28.74
CA ALA A 268 -14.36 2.49 -30.01
C ALA A 268 -13.87 1.04 -29.82
N HIS A 269 -13.48 0.66 -28.60
CA HIS A 269 -12.96 -0.66 -28.30
C HIS A 269 -14.06 -1.72 -28.29
N VAL A 270 -13.76 -2.88 -28.86
CA VAL A 270 -14.68 -4.04 -28.88
C VAL A 270 -14.04 -5.17 -28.09
N PHE A 271 -14.62 -5.46 -26.92
CA PHE A 271 -14.18 -6.57 -26.07
C PHE A 271 -14.60 -7.93 -26.66
N SER A 272 -13.76 -8.94 -26.40
CA SER A 272 -14.07 -10.33 -26.77
C SER A 272 -15.17 -10.93 -25.88
N TYR A 273 -15.13 -10.59 -24.60
CA TYR A 273 -16.16 -10.86 -23.61
C TYR A 273 -16.75 -9.52 -23.14
N ALA A 274 -18.02 -9.28 -23.45
CA ALA A 274 -18.69 -8.00 -23.21
C ALA A 274 -19.94 -8.22 -22.33
N PRO A 275 -19.78 -8.62 -21.06
CA PRO A 275 -20.90 -8.89 -20.17
C PRO A 275 -21.72 -7.62 -19.95
N LYS A 276 -23.04 -7.79 -19.81
CA LYS A 276 -23.87 -6.67 -19.38
C LYS A 276 -23.71 -6.46 -17.88
N ILE A 277 -23.52 -5.21 -17.46
CA ILE A 277 -23.48 -4.81 -16.04
C ILE A 277 -24.81 -4.15 -15.66
N SER A 278 -25.49 -4.69 -14.64
CA SER A 278 -26.68 -4.10 -14.04
C SER A 278 -26.30 -3.28 -12.80
N ILE A 279 -26.45 -1.97 -12.86
CA ILE A 279 -26.16 -1.06 -11.74
C ILE A 279 -27.41 -0.92 -10.87
N LEU A 280 -27.32 -1.25 -9.60
CA LEU A 280 -28.46 -1.28 -8.67
C LEU A 280 -28.49 0.01 -7.85
N VAL A 281 -29.58 0.78 -7.95
CA VAL A 281 -29.73 2.06 -7.23
C VAL A 281 -31.08 2.11 -6.51
N PRO A 282 -31.12 2.01 -5.17
CA PRO A 282 -32.31 2.35 -4.40
C PRO A 282 -32.45 3.88 -4.27
N THR A 283 -33.64 4.45 -4.51
CA THR A 283 -33.88 5.89 -4.33
C THR A 283 -35.02 6.15 -3.35
N TYR A 284 -34.88 7.21 -2.54
CA TYR A 284 -35.93 7.67 -1.63
C TYR A 284 -35.84 9.18 -1.41
N ASN A 285 -36.79 9.92 -1.98
CA ASN A 285 -36.87 11.38 -1.91
C ASN A 285 -35.53 12.06 -2.27
N THR A 286 -34.79 11.48 -3.21
CA THR A 286 -33.47 11.97 -3.64
C THR A 286 -33.57 13.39 -4.23
N PRO A 287 -32.72 14.34 -3.82
CA PRO A 287 -32.65 15.66 -4.44
C PRO A 287 -32.39 15.55 -5.96
N ILE A 288 -33.09 16.38 -6.74
CA ILE A 288 -33.09 16.29 -8.22
C ILE A 288 -31.69 16.54 -8.80
N ASP A 289 -30.97 17.51 -8.26
CA ASP A 289 -29.61 17.86 -8.65
C ASP A 289 -28.64 16.70 -8.43
N LEU A 290 -28.66 16.09 -7.24
CA LEU A 290 -27.82 14.91 -6.93
C LEU A 290 -28.16 13.73 -7.84
N PHE A 291 -29.45 13.46 -8.06
CA PHE A 291 -29.90 12.40 -8.95
C PHE A 291 -29.48 12.63 -10.41
N GLU A 292 -29.61 13.87 -10.92
CA GLU A 292 -29.21 14.22 -12.28
C GLU A 292 -27.71 14.02 -12.49
N GLU A 293 -26.88 14.38 -11.53
CA GLU A 293 -25.44 14.14 -11.62
C GLU A 293 -25.08 12.65 -11.56
N MET A 294 -25.70 11.91 -10.64
CA MET A 294 -25.56 10.45 -10.52
C MET A 294 -25.91 9.77 -11.84
N ILE A 295 -27.09 10.06 -12.42
CA ILE A 295 -27.52 9.39 -13.66
C ILE A 295 -26.67 9.78 -14.86
N HIS A 296 -26.19 11.04 -14.93
CA HIS A 296 -25.27 11.46 -15.98
C HIS A 296 -23.90 10.76 -15.86
N SER A 297 -23.43 10.47 -14.65
CA SER A 297 -22.18 9.70 -14.46
C SER A 297 -22.28 8.28 -15.05
N VAL A 298 -23.46 7.66 -15.03
CA VAL A 298 -23.75 6.37 -15.67
C VAL A 298 -23.94 6.51 -17.19
N LEU A 299 -24.68 7.53 -17.63
CA LEU A 299 -24.91 7.79 -19.06
C LEU A 299 -23.61 8.06 -19.82
N ASN A 300 -22.61 8.65 -19.16
CA ASN A 300 -21.34 9.04 -19.76
C ASN A 300 -20.27 7.93 -19.78
N GLN A 301 -20.58 6.73 -19.27
CA GLN A 301 -19.67 5.59 -19.24
C GLN A 301 -19.14 5.25 -20.65
N SER A 302 -17.84 4.98 -20.75
CA SER A 302 -17.18 4.63 -22.02
C SER A 302 -17.55 3.23 -22.51
N TYR A 303 -17.87 2.31 -21.59
CA TYR A 303 -18.50 1.03 -21.90
C TYR A 303 -20.01 1.18 -22.05
N SER A 304 -20.61 0.57 -23.08
CA SER A 304 -21.99 0.84 -23.48
C SER A 304 -23.01 -0.24 -23.10
N ASN A 305 -22.57 -1.47 -22.81
CA ASN A 305 -23.45 -2.60 -22.49
C ASN A 305 -23.75 -2.67 -20.98
N TRP A 306 -24.56 -1.73 -20.51
CA TRP A 306 -25.03 -1.66 -19.14
C TRP A 306 -26.53 -1.41 -19.08
N GLU A 307 -27.10 -1.60 -17.89
CA GLU A 307 -28.44 -1.13 -17.55
C GLU A 307 -28.44 -0.56 -16.14
N LEU A 308 -29.25 0.47 -15.93
CA LEU A 308 -29.41 1.14 -14.64
C LEU A 308 -30.75 0.72 -14.05
N CYS A 309 -30.69 -0.07 -12.98
CA CYS A 309 -31.83 -0.67 -12.30
C CYS A 309 -32.17 0.14 -11.06
N ILE A 310 -33.23 0.96 -11.14
CA ILE A 310 -33.65 1.86 -10.08
C ILE A 310 -34.92 1.35 -9.41
N ALA A 311 -34.92 1.28 -8.09
CA ALA A 311 -36.11 1.06 -7.29
C ALA A 311 -36.43 2.30 -6.45
N ASP A 312 -37.49 3.00 -6.86
CA ASP A 312 -37.86 4.27 -6.26
C ASP A 312 -38.99 4.12 -5.24
N ALA A 313 -38.67 4.47 -3.99
CA ALA A 313 -39.56 4.48 -2.85
C ALA A 313 -40.08 5.88 -2.48
N SER A 314 -39.80 6.90 -3.29
CA SER A 314 -40.15 8.29 -3.02
C SER A 314 -41.65 8.51 -2.90
N ASP A 315 -42.06 9.59 -2.24
CA ASP A 315 -43.48 9.95 -2.13
C ASP A 315 -44.12 10.12 -3.52
N LYS A 316 -45.41 9.76 -3.67
CA LYS A 316 -46.07 9.75 -4.99
C LYS A 316 -46.04 11.09 -5.72
N ASP A 317 -46.13 12.18 -4.96
CA ASP A 317 -46.14 13.55 -5.45
C ASP A 317 -44.73 14.16 -5.49
N ASN A 318 -43.68 13.38 -5.23
CA ASN A 318 -42.31 13.85 -5.31
C ASN A 318 -41.89 14.00 -6.79
N ASP A 319 -41.33 15.17 -7.12
CA ASP A 319 -40.87 15.54 -8.45
C ASP A 319 -39.85 14.56 -9.05
N ILE A 320 -39.10 13.84 -8.20
CA ILE A 320 -38.14 12.82 -8.64
C ILE A 320 -38.80 11.70 -9.47
N ARG A 321 -40.06 11.34 -9.18
CA ARG A 321 -40.77 10.27 -9.91
C ARG A 321 -41.05 10.68 -11.36
N LEU A 322 -41.37 11.96 -11.58
CA LEU A 322 -41.53 12.51 -12.92
C LEU A 322 -40.19 12.47 -13.67
N LYS A 323 -39.10 12.85 -13.00
CA LYS A 323 -37.77 12.88 -13.61
C LYS A 323 -37.27 11.48 -13.97
N LEU A 324 -37.42 10.51 -13.07
CA LEU A 324 -37.15 9.09 -13.33
C LEU A 324 -37.91 8.57 -14.55
N LYS A 325 -39.20 8.94 -14.67
CA LYS A 325 -40.01 8.54 -15.83
C LYS A 325 -39.49 9.14 -17.13
N GLN A 326 -39.11 10.41 -17.13
CA GLN A 326 -38.51 11.08 -18.29
C GLN A 326 -37.24 10.35 -18.76
N TYR A 327 -36.34 9.99 -17.83
CA TYR A 327 -35.11 9.28 -18.17
C TYR A 327 -35.39 7.86 -18.70
N GLN A 328 -36.28 7.11 -18.04
CA GLN A 328 -36.72 5.78 -18.49
C GLN A 328 -37.30 5.82 -19.92
N ASP A 329 -38.08 6.85 -20.25
CA ASP A 329 -38.68 6.99 -21.57
C ASP A 329 -37.65 7.44 -22.63
N SER A 330 -36.55 8.06 -22.21
CA SER A 330 -35.48 8.56 -23.10
C SER A 330 -34.38 7.54 -23.40
N ASP A 331 -34.07 6.62 -22.48
CA ASP A 331 -33.04 5.59 -22.65
C ASP A 331 -33.55 4.23 -22.13
N PRO A 332 -33.71 3.22 -23.00
CA PRO A 332 -34.25 1.92 -22.61
C PRO A 332 -33.33 1.11 -21.68
N ARG A 333 -32.07 1.53 -21.49
CA ARG A 333 -31.16 0.94 -20.50
C ARG A 333 -31.52 1.34 -19.07
N ILE A 334 -32.32 2.39 -18.88
CA ILE A 334 -32.77 2.86 -17.59
C ILE A 334 -34.08 2.16 -17.23
N LYS A 335 -34.02 1.25 -16.26
CA LYS A 335 -35.16 0.48 -15.77
C LYS A 335 -35.56 0.99 -14.39
N VAL A 336 -36.80 1.45 -14.26
CA VAL A 336 -37.33 1.98 -13.00
C VAL A 336 -38.51 1.13 -12.55
N THR A 337 -38.49 0.69 -11.29
CA THR A 337 -39.67 0.20 -10.58
C THR A 337 -40.09 1.22 -9.52
N PHE A 338 -41.38 1.48 -9.46
CA PHE A 338 -41.99 2.49 -8.62
C PHE A 338 -42.70 1.80 -7.47
N LEU A 339 -42.11 1.87 -6.28
CA LEU A 339 -42.63 1.20 -5.10
C LEU A 339 -43.82 1.96 -4.51
N SER A 340 -44.76 1.21 -3.94
CA SER A 340 -45.95 1.76 -3.27
C SER A 340 -45.66 2.24 -1.85
N GLU A 341 -44.58 1.75 -1.24
CA GLU A 341 -44.09 2.07 0.09
C GLU A 341 -42.58 1.89 0.16
N ASN A 342 -41.92 2.57 1.10
CA ASN A 342 -40.49 2.40 1.35
C ASN A 342 -40.23 1.12 2.16
N LYS A 343 -39.48 0.17 1.58
CA LYS A 343 -39.17 -1.14 2.17
C LYS A 343 -37.84 -1.16 2.94
N GLY A 344 -37.25 0.02 3.20
CA GLY A 344 -35.89 0.13 3.72
C GLY A 344 -34.85 -0.09 2.61
N ILE A 345 -33.58 0.17 2.94
CA ILE A 345 -32.48 0.13 1.96
C ILE A 345 -32.34 -1.27 1.35
N SER A 346 -32.34 -2.34 2.16
CA SER A 346 -32.27 -3.71 1.65
C SER A 346 -33.46 -4.08 0.76
N GLY A 347 -34.67 -3.70 1.18
CA GLY A 347 -35.89 -4.01 0.45
C GLY A 347 -35.93 -3.32 -0.90
N ASN A 348 -35.57 -2.03 -0.95
CA ASN A 348 -35.52 -1.25 -2.19
C ASN A 348 -34.42 -1.79 -3.13
N THR A 349 -33.21 -2.08 -2.62
CA THR A 349 -32.13 -2.65 -3.45
C THR A 349 -32.49 -4.02 -4.01
N ASN A 350 -33.22 -4.86 -3.27
CA ASN A 350 -33.72 -6.13 -3.80
C ASN A 350 -34.71 -5.94 -4.96
N GLU A 351 -35.58 -4.94 -4.89
CA GLU A 351 -36.50 -4.61 -6.01
C GLU A 351 -35.71 -4.16 -7.24
N ALA A 352 -34.63 -3.38 -7.07
CA ALA A 352 -33.72 -3.04 -8.15
C ALA A 352 -33.02 -4.29 -8.72
N LEU A 353 -32.57 -5.21 -7.86
CA LEU A 353 -31.96 -6.48 -8.25
C LEU A 353 -32.91 -7.33 -9.11
N THR A 354 -34.23 -7.29 -8.89
CA THR A 354 -35.19 -8.02 -9.74
C THR A 354 -35.24 -7.51 -11.20
N LEU A 355 -34.86 -6.26 -11.44
CA LEU A 355 -34.78 -5.67 -12.78
C LEU A 355 -33.50 -6.06 -13.53
N ALA A 356 -32.49 -6.53 -12.79
CA ALA A 356 -31.17 -6.84 -13.31
C ALA A 356 -31.19 -8.05 -14.25
N ALA A 357 -30.69 -7.84 -15.47
CA ALA A 357 -30.49 -8.84 -16.50
C ALA A 357 -29.01 -8.98 -16.90
N GLY A 358 -28.12 -8.23 -16.25
CA GLY A 358 -26.68 -8.31 -16.43
C GLY A 358 -26.10 -9.60 -15.88
N GLU A 359 -24.95 -10.00 -16.43
CA GLU A 359 -24.15 -11.10 -15.89
C GLU A 359 -23.46 -10.68 -14.58
N TYR A 360 -23.15 -9.38 -14.47
CA TYR A 360 -22.69 -8.74 -13.25
C TYR A 360 -23.72 -7.75 -12.74
N THR A 361 -23.81 -7.62 -11.43
CA THR A 361 -24.50 -6.54 -10.72
C THR A 361 -23.48 -5.67 -10.00
N ALA A 362 -23.68 -4.35 -9.99
CA ALA A 362 -22.84 -3.41 -9.24
C ALA A 362 -23.69 -2.52 -8.33
N LEU A 363 -23.21 -2.23 -7.12
CA LEU A 363 -23.88 -1.32 -6.19
C LEU A 363 -23.51 0.13 -6.51
N PHE A 364 -24.49 1.02 -6.39
CA PHE A 364 -24.28 2.45 -6.57
C PHE A 364 -25.29 3.27 -5.77
N ASP A 365 -24.80 4.25 -5.02
CA ASP A 365 -25.65 5.14 -4.24
C ASP A 365 -26.22 6.28 -5.10
N HIS A 366 -27.43 6.71 -4.76
CA HIS A 366 -28.23 7.59 -5.61
C HIS A 366 -27.72 9.03 -5.69
N ASP A 367 -26.75 9.39 -4.87
CA ASP A 367 -26.15 10.71 -4.73
C ASP A 367 -24.63 10.71 -4.95
N ASP A 368 -24.04 9.59 -5.37
CA ASP A 368 -22.60 9.48 -5.63
C ASP A 368 -22.27 9.59 -7.13
N LEU A 369 -20.97 9.56 -7.46
CA LEU A 369 -20.46 9.69 -8.83
C LEU A 369 -19.54 8.53 -9.22
N LEU A 370 -19.65 8.08 -10.47
CA LEU A 370 -18.71 7.15 -11.09
C LEU A 370 -17.77 7.87 -12.06
N GLU A 371 -16.51 7.44 -12.13
CA GLU A 371 -15.62 7.88 -13.20
C GLU A 371 -16.09 7.35 -14.57
N PRO A 372 -15.90 8.11 -15.67
CA PRO A 372 -16.41 7.71 -17.00
C PRO A 372 -15.84 6.40 -17.55
N ASP A 373 -14.69 5.93 -17.07
CA ASP A 373 -14.09 4.64 -17.46
C ASP A 373 -14.42 3.49 -16.51
N CYS A 374 -15.21 3.71 -15.44
CA CYS A 374 -15.47 2.72 -14.39
C CYS A 374 -15.93 1.35 -14.94
N LEU A 375 -17.02 1.31 -15.70
CA LEU A 375 -17.54 0.07 -16.26
C LEU A 375 -16.60 -0.56 -17.29
N TYR A 376 -15.85 0.27 -18.03
CA TYR A 376 -14.85 -0.22 -18.96
C TYR A 376 -13.72 -0.95 -18.24
N GLN A 377 -13.23 -0.42 -17.12
CA GLN A 377 -12.19 -1.06 -16.32
C GLN A 377 -12.68 -2.39 -15.71
N ILE A 378 -13.93 -2.47 -15.28
CA ILE A 378 -14.56 -3.73 -14.83
C ILE A 378 -14.55 -4.78 -15.95
N VAL A 379 -14.96 -4.42 -17.16
CA VAL A 379 -14.99 -5.36 -18.29
C VAL A 379 -13.57 -5.73 -18.75
N LYS A 380 -12.65 -4.77 -18.70
CA LYS A 380 -11.24 -4.98 -19.05
C LYS A 380 -10.57 -5.98 -18.11
N SER A 381 -10.84 -5.94 -16.81
CA SER A 381 -10.24 -6.88 -15.85
C SER A 381 -10.74 -8.31 -16.04
N VAL A 382 -11.99 -8.48 -16.52
CA VAL A 382 -12.60 -9.81 -16.70
C VAL A 382 -12.36 -10.48 -18.05
N GLN A 383 -11.47 -9.94 -18.91
CA GLN A 383 -11.24 -10.52 -20.25
C GLN A 383 -10.60 -11.91 -20.21
N ASN A 384 -9.65 -12.14 -19.30
CA ASN A 384 -8.93 -13.42 -19.20
C ASN A 384 -9.44 -14.28 -18.05
N THR A 385 -9.75 -13.64 -16.91
CA THR A 385 -10.27 -14.29 -15.71
C THR A 385 -11.62 -13.67 -15.42
N HIS A 386 -12.69 -14.46 -15.49
CA HIS A 386 -14.04 -13.97 -15.21
C HIS A 386 -14.25 -13.94 -13.69
N TYR A 387 -13.62 -12.98 -13.02
CA TYR A 387 -13.65 -12.84 -11.56
C TYR A 387 -15.08 -12.84 -11.01
N ASP A 388 -15.31 -13.53 -9.91
CA ASP A 388 -16.61 -13.65 -9.25
C ASP A 388 -17.04 -12.32 -8.62
N VAL A 389 -16.09 -11.62 -7.99
CA VAL A 389 -16.26 -10.33 -7.33
C VAL A 389 -15.18 -9.34 -7.77
N LEU A 390 -15.57 -8.08 -7.97
CA LEU A 390 -14.67 -6.98 -8.24
C LEU A 390 -15.00 -5.76 -7.37
N TYR A 391 -13.97 -5.03 -6.95
CA TYR A 391 -14.12 -3.73 -6.29
C TYR A 391 -13.04 -2.75 -6.74
N THR A 392 -13.24 -1.47 -6.47
CA THR A 392 -12.34 -0.38 -6.90
C THR A 392 -11.83 0.43 -5.72
N ASP A 393 -10.78 1.23 -5.96
CA ASP A 393 -10.49 2.34 -5.04
C ASP A 393 -11.60 3.41 -5.14
N GLU A 394 -11.68 4.24 -4.11
CA GLU A 394 -12.64 5.33 -4.01
C GLU A 394 -11.99 6.53 -3.32
N ASP A 395 -12.63 7.70 -3.44
CA ASP A 395 -12.32 8.88 -2.65
C ASP A 395 -13.61 9.58 -2.23
N LYS A 396 -13.49 10.79 -1.68
CA LYS A 396 -14.61 11.66 -1.38
C LYS A 396 -14.65 12.85 -2.31
N TYR A 397 -15.83 13.18 -2.80
CA TYR A 397 -16.09 14.43 -3.52
C TYR A 397 -16.85 15.41 -2.62
N ASN A 398 -16.26 16.57 -2.38
CA ASN A 398 -16.80 17.57 -1.48
C ASN A 398 -17.54 18.66 -2.27
N ASP A 399 -18.88 18.68 -2.22
CA ASP A 399 -19.71 19.60 -2.99
C ASP A 399 -19.43 21.07 -2.65
N ASP A 400 -19.15 21.39 -1.38
CA ASP A 400 -18.89 22.75 -0.93
C ASP A 400 -17.61 23.33 -1.55
N SER A 401 -16.61 22.48 -1.79
CA SER A 401 -15.30 22.89 -2.30
C SER A 401 -15.05 22.54 -3.78
N GLY A 402 -15.82 21.62 -4.34
CA GLY A 402 -15.62 21.05 -5.68
C GLY A 402 -14.31 20.27 -5.82
N ARG A 403 -13.83 19.64 -4.75
CA ARG A 403 -12.53 18.92 -4.70
C ARG A 403 -12.70 17.46 -4.33
N TYR A 404 -11.76 16.65 -4.82
CA TYR A 404 -11.57 15.28 -4.38
C TYR A 404 -10.64 15.24 -3.15
N GLU A 405 -10.99 14.45 -2.15
CA GLU A 405 -10.27 14.33 -0.89
C GLU A 405 -10.37 12.93 -0.28
N ASP A 406 -9.54 12.66 0.74
CA ASP A 406 -9.55 11.41 1.52
C ASP A 406 -9.54 10.11 0.67
N PRO A 407 -8.50 9.89 -0.16
CA PRO A 407 -8.43 8.71 -1.01
C PRO A 407 -8.31 7.43 -0.20
N ASN A 408 -9.18 6.48 -0.53
CA ASN A 408 -9.17 5.13 -0.03
C ASN A 408 -8.50 4.21 -1.06
N LEU A 409 -7.16 4.24 -1.09
CA LEU A 409 -6.32 3.37 -1.92
C LEU A 409 -6.15 2.00 -1.26
N LYS A 410 -7.02 1.07 -1.64
CA LYS A 410 -7.21 -0.23 -0.99
C LYS A 410 -6.08 -1.20 -1.38
N PRO A 411 -5.74 -2.20 -0.54
CA PRO A 411 -4.95 -3.34 -0.98
C PRO A 411 -5.77 -4.26 -1.91
N ASP A 412 -5.10 -5.24 -2.52
CA ASP A 412 -5.79 -6.45 -3.00
C ASP A 412 -6.55 -7.12 -1.83
N PHE A 413 -7.44 -8.07 -2.13
CA PHE A 413 -8.38 -8.60 -1.14
C PHE A 413 -7.68 -9.13 0.12
N ASP A 414 -7.96 -8.47 1.24
CA ASP A 414 -7.40 -8.73 2.56
C ASP A 414 -8.53 -9.18 3.50
N PRO A 415 -8.72 -10.50 3.69
CA PRO A 415 -9.82 -11.03 4.50
C PRO A 415 -9.76 -10.56 5.95
N ASP A 416 -8.58 -10.44 6.55
CA ASP A 416 -8.44 -10.03 7.95
C ASP A 416 -8.73 -8.53 8.16
N LEU A 417 -8.35 -7.68 7.19
CA LEU A 417 -8.74 -6.28 7.17
C LEU A 417 -10.24 -6.14 6.90
N PHE A 418 -10.79 -6.94 5.98
CA PHE A 418 -12.22 -6.95 5.68
C PHE A 418 -13.04 -7.33 6.91
N LEU A 419 -12.61 -8.32 7.69
CA LEU A 419 -13.25 -8.68 8.96
C LEU A 419 -13.11 -7.60 10.04
N SER A 420 -12.04 -6.79 9.98
CA SER A 420 -11.80 -5.67 10.89
C SER A 420 -12.68 -4.46 10.57
N HIS A 421 -13.00 -4.22 9.29
CA HIS A 421 -14.02 -3.26 8.84
C HIS A 421 -14.38 -3.46 7.36
N ASN A 422 -15.57 -3.01 6.95
CA ASN A 422 -15.96 -2.96 5.53
C ASN A 422 -15.14 -1.90 4.79
N TYR A 423 -13.95 -2.25 4.29
CA TYR A 423 -13.11 -1.33 3.51
C TYR A 423 -13.45 -1.31 2.01
N ILE A 424 -14.28 -2.25 1.55
CA ILE A 424 -14.73 -2.35 0.14
C ILE A 424 -15.82 -1.31 -0.15
N THR A 425 -16.78 -1.18 0.76
CA THR A 425 -17.83 -0.13 0.81
C THR A 425 -18.72 -0.06 -0.43
N HIS A 426 -18.55 0.92 -1.31
CA HIS A 426 -19.63 1.35 -2.19
C HIS A 426 -19.66 0.58 -3.52
N PHE A 427 -18.57 0.64 -4.31
CA PHE A 427 -18.56 0.02 -5.63
C PHE A 427 -18.16 -1.46 -5.58
N PHE A 428 -19.15 -2.30 -5.29
CA PHE A 428 -19.03 -3.76 -5.28
C PHE A 428 -19.73 -4.36 -6.50
N ALA A 429 -18.95 -4.92 -7.42
CA ALA A 429 -19.46 -5.66 -8.57
C ALA A 429 -19.35 -7.16 -8.32
N VAL A 430 -20.40 -7.91 -8.60
CA VAL A 430 -20.45 -9.35 -8.35
C VAL A 430 -21.25 -10.04 -9.45
N LYS A 431 -20.89 -11.27 -9.79
CA LYS A 431 -21.71 -12.08 -10.70
C LYS A 431 -23.13 -12.21 -10.15
N LYS A 432 -24.11 -12.00 -11.03
CA LYS A 432 -25.53 -12.04 -10.66
C LYS A 432 -25.92 -13.38 -10.05
N GLU A 433 -25.37 -14.48 -10.56
CA GLU A 433 -25.63 -15.83 -10.04
C GLU A 433 -25.23 -15.99 -8.56
N ILE A 434 -24.18 -15.28 -8.11
CA ILE A 434 -23.71 -15.33 -6.72
C ILE A 434 -24.65 -14.54 -5.82
N ILE A 435 -24.98 -13.29 -6.17
CA ILE A 435 -25.88 -12.47 -5.35
C ILE A 435 -27.30 -13.07 -5.28
N ASP A 436 -27.75 -13.70 -6.37
CA ASP A 436 -29.00 -14.47 -6.40
C ASP A 436 -28.91 -15.70 -5.48
N ALA A 437 -27.79 -16.45 -5.51
CA ALA A 437 -27.60 -17.66 -4.71
C ALA A 437 -27.56 -17.38 -3.20
N VAL A 438 -27.08 -16.20 -2.79
CA VAL A 438 -27.08 -15.79 -1.37
C VAL A 438 -28.41 -15.14 -0.94
N GLY A 439 -29.34 -14.90 -1.88
CA GLY A 439 -30.67 -14.37 -1.61
C GLY A 439 -30.75 -12.85 -1.48
N GLY A 440 -29.82 -12.10 -2.07
CA GLY A 440 -29.82 -10.63 -2.06
C GLY A 440 -29.61 -10.01 -0.68
N PHE A 441 -30.22 -8.84 -0.44
CA PHE A 441 -30.06 -8.03 0.76
C PHE A 441 -31.06 -8.40 1.87
N ARG A 442 -30.64 -8.36 3.13
CA ARG A 442 -31.45 -8.79 4.28
C ARG A 442 -31.80 -7.58 5.17
N PRO A 443 -33.08 -7.16 5.29
CA PRO A 443 -33.49 -5.96 6.02
C PRO A 443 -33.07 -5.89 7.50
N LYS A 444 -32.80 -7.02 8.16
CA LYS A 444 -32.30 -7.05 9.54
C LYS A 444 -30.90 -6.44 9.71
N PHE A 445 -30.19 -6.16 8.61
CA PHE A 445 -28.90 -5.48 8.60
C PHE A 445 -28.97 -4.08 7.97
N ASP A 446 -30.15 -3.48 7.78
CA ASP A 446 -30.24 -2.10 7.30
C ASP A 446 -29.33 -1.18 8.15
N GLY A 447 -28.45 -0.43 7.47
CA GLY A 447 -27.34 0.33 8.05
C GLY A 447 -25.96 -0.31 7.84
N SER A 448 -25.90 -1.60 7.53
CA SER A 448 -24.69 -2.37 7.11
C SER A 448 -25.06 -3.55 6.20
N GLN A 449 -26.11 -3.38 5.41
CA GLN A 449 -26.67 -4.40 4.52
C GLN A 449 -25.71 -4.79 3.39
N ASP A 450 -24.88 -3.83 2.98
CA ASP A 450 -23.78 -3.97 2.04
C ASP A 450 -22.73 -4.93 2.61
N TYR A 451 -22.30 -4.74 3.85
CA TYR A 451 -21.32 -5.60 4.50
C TYR A 451 -21.83 -7.04 4.66
N ASP A 452 -23.11 -7.20 5.04
CA ASP A 452 -23.77 -8.52 5.11
C ASP A 452 -23.78 -9.26 3.77
N VAL A 453 -24.18 -8.58 2.68
CA VAL A 453 -24.24 -9.23 1.37
C VAL A 453 -22.86 -9.53 0.82
N MET A 454 -21.88 -8.64 1.04
CA MET A 454 -20.50 -8.84 0.61
C MET A 454 -19.88 -10.06 1.29
N LEU A 455 -20.03 -10.20 2.61
CA LEU A 455 -19.56 -11.39 3.35
C LEU A 455 -20.12 -12.67 2.73
N ARG A 456 -21.44 -12.73 2.50
CA ARG A 456 -22.09 -13.90 1.90
C ARG A 456 -21.68 -14.16 0.45
N CYS A 457 -21.50 -13.13 -0.36
CA CYS A 457 -21.03 -13.26 -1.73
C CYS A 457 -19.58 -13.78 -1.77
N ILE A 458 -18.69 -13.23 -0.94
CA ILE A 458 -17.29 -13.64 -0.84
C ILE A 458 -17.20 -15.10 -0.36
N GLU A 459 -18.02 -15.53 0.60
CA GLU A 459 -18.14 -16.95 1.02
C GLU A 459 -18.47 -17.92 -0.13
N LYS A 460 -19.05 -17.42 -1.23
CA LYS A 460 -19.45 -18.18 -2.43
C LYS A 460 -18.56 -17.93 -3.64
N SER A 461 -17.57 -17.04 -3.52
CA SER A 461 -16.70 -16.64 -4.62
C SER A 461 -15.40 -17.43 -4.58
N HIS A 462 -14.83 -17.72 -5.75
CA HIS A 462 -13.51 -18.34 -5.87
C HIS A 462 -12.41 -17.28 -5.91
N ASP A 463 -12.72 -16.12 -6.48
CA ASP A 463 -11.78 -15.03 -6.70
C ASP A 463 -12.42 -13.66 -6.47
N VAL A 464 -11.65 -12.78 -5.85
CA VAL A 464 -11.99 -11.39 -5.60
C VAL A 464 -10.89 -10.55 -6.22
N TYR A 465 -11.25 -9.61 -7.10
CA TYR A 465 -10.30 -8.79 -7.82
C TYR A 465 -10.43 -7.31 -7.48
N HIS A 466 -9.33 -6.70 -7.09
CA HIS A 466 -9.22 -5.27 -6.88
C HIS A 466 -8.80 -4.57 -8.17
N ILE A 467 -9.51 -3.51 -8.53
CA ILE A 467 -9.08 -2.56 -9.56
C ILE A 467 -8.48 -1.35 -8.83
N PRO A 468 -7.14 -1.21 -8.78
CA PRO A 468 -6.45 -0.13 -8.09
C PRO A 468 -6.52 1.19 -8.88
N LYS A 469 -7.74 1.69 -9.06
CA LYS A 469 -8.12 2.96 -9.69
C LYS A 469 -9.25 3.58 -8.88
N ILE A 470 -9.19 4.89 -8.70
CA ILE A 470 -10.30 5.69 -8.17
C ILE A 470 -11.39 5.71 -9.23
N LEU A 471 -12.45 4.92 -9.04
CA LEU A 471 -13.56 4.81 -10.00
C LEU A 471 -14.92 5.16 -9.41
N TYR A 472 -14.92 5.50 -8.12
CA TYR A 472 -16.08 5.86 -7.32
C TYR A 472 -15.76 7.06 -6.45
N HIS A 473 -16.68 8.01 -6.38
CA HIS A 473 -16.55 9.21 -5.54
C HIS A 473 -17.73 9.28 -4.57
N TRP A 474 -17.42 9.14 -3.29
CA TRP A 474 -18.39 9.27 -2.21
C TRP A 474 -18.65 10.74 -1.90
N ARG A 475 -19.88 11.21 -2.10
CA ARG A 475 -20.22 12.62 -1.99
C ARG A 475 -20.43 13.07 -0.55
N MET A 476 -19.82 14.21 -0.21
CA MET A 476 -20.00 14.89 1.07
C MET A 476 -20.91 16.12 0.90
N HIS A 477 -22.12 16.07 1.48
CA HIS A 477 -23.10 17.17 1.53
C HIS A 477 -23.80 17.27 2.90
N GLU A 478 -24.56 18.34 3.15
CA GLU A 478 -25.21 18.65 4.45
C GLU A 478 -26.22 17.57 4.92
N GLY A 479 -26.67 16.70 4.02
CA GLY A 479 -27.50 15.52 4.32
C GLY A 479 -26.72 14.19 4.38
N SER A 480 -25.41 14.19 4.13
CA SER A 480 -24.58 13.00 4.06
C SER A 480 -24.37 12.36 5.44
N THR A 481 -24.23 11.04 5.43
CA THR A 481 -24.17 10.15 6.59
C THR A 481 -22.93 10.39 7.47
N ALA A 482 -22.03 11.31 7.11
CA ALA A 482 -20.76 11.54 7.78
C ALA A 482 -20.83 12.35 9.10
N LEU A 483 -21.90 13.11 9.36
CA LEU A 483 -21.87 14.19 10.37
C LEU A 483 -22.21 13.80 11.82
N ASP A 484 -22.74 12.59 12.09
CA ASP A 484 -23.04 12.15 13.46
C ASP A 484 -22.93 10.61 13.65
N PRO A 485 -21.76 10.12 14.08
CA PRO A 485 -21.54 8.70 14.37
C PRO A 485 -22.32 8.16 15.58
N GLU A 486 -22.68 9.00 16.57
CA GLU A 486 -23.35 8.55 17.81
C GLU A 486 -24.79 8.12 17.56
N SER A 487 -25.51 8.83 16.69
CA SER A 487 -26.88 8.45 16.29
C SER A 487 -26.93 7.18 15.42
N LYS A 488 -25.77 6.62 15.04
CA LYS A 488 -25.63 5.51 14.09
C LYS A 488 -25.10 4.22 14.70
N MET A 489 -25.14 4.11 16.04
CA MET A 489 -24.79 2.86 16.73
C MET A 489 -25.52 1.63 16.20
N TYR A 490 -26.74 1.79 15.65
CA TYR A 490 -27.48 0.68 15.04
C TYR A 490 -26.75 0.10 13.80
N CYS A 491 -26.06 0.92 12.99
CA CYS A 491 -25.25 0.47 11.87
C CYS A 491 -24.10 -0.42 12.36
N TYR A 492 -23.34 0.05 13.34
CA TYR A 492 -22.20 -0.72 13.88
C TYR A 492 -22.65 -2.03 14.55
N VAL A 493 -23.82 -2.03 15.19
CA VAL A 493 -24.43 -3.27 15.70
C VAL A 493 -24.85 -4.19 14.57
N ALA A 494 -25.43 -3.67 13.48
CA ALA A 494 -25.77 -4.47 12.31
C ALA A 494 -24.51 -5.10 11.68
N GLY A 495 -23.43 -4.35 11.49
CA GLY A 495 -22.17 -4.89 10.98
C GLY A 495 -21.54 -5.94 11.89
N LYS A 496 -21.54 -5.74 13.22
CA LYS A 496 -21.13 -6.77 14.19
C LYS A 496 -21.97 -8.05 14.04
N ASN A 497 -23.29 -7.92 13.91
CA ASN A 497 -24.17 -9.07 13.74
C ASN A 497 -23.95 -9.79 12.41
N ALA A 498 -23.60 -9.06 11.34
CA ALA A 498 -23.26 -9.64 10.05
C ALA A 498 -21.99 -10.50 10.13
N LEU A 499 -20.98 -10.01 10.87
CA LEU A 499 -19.76 -10.74 11.21
C LEU A 499 -20.02 -11.99 12.05
N ASP A 500 -20.81 -11.87 13.12
CA ASP A 500 -21.15 -13.04 13.96
C ASP A 500 -21.88 -14.12 13.13
N GLU A 501 -22.84 -13.75 12.28
CA GLU A 501 -23.49 -14.71 11.40
C GLU A 501 -22.54 -15.23 10.30
N HIS A 502 -21.53 -14.47 9.89
CA HIS A 502 -20.48 -14.96 8.99
C HIS A 502 -19.69 -16.08 9.66
N PHE A 503 -19.22 -15.87 10.89
CA PHE A 503 -18.50 -16.90 11.65
C PHE A 503 -19.35 -18.16 11.87
N GLU A 504 -20.66 -18.01 12.13
CA GLU A 504 -21.58 -19.15 12.20
C GLU A 504 -21.68 -19.93 10.88
N ARG A 505 -21.76 -19.24 9.73
CA ARG A 505 -21.87 -19.88 8.41
C ARG A 505 -20.58 -20.57 7.97
N THR A 506 -19.43 -19.98 8.30
CA THR A 506 -18.10 -20.51 7.92
C THR A 506 -17.55 -21.51 8.92
N GLY A 507 -18.19 -21.66 10.09
CA GLY A 507 -17.74 -22.57 11.15
C GLY A 507 -16.51 -22.07 11.91
N ILE A 508 -16.17 -20.80 11.79
CA ILE A 508 -15.07 -20.16 12.50
C ILE A 508 -15.55 -19.87 13.93
N ASN A 509 -14.81 -20.36 14.93
CA ASN A 509 -15.14 -20.10 16.33
C ASN A 509 -14.57 -18.73 16.78
N ALA A 510 -15.27 -17.66 16.40
CA ALA A 510 -14.90 -16.29 16.73
C ALA A 510 -16.12 -15.44 17.08
N LYS A 511 -15.87 -14.27 17.70
CA LYS A 511 -16.90 -13.26 17.97
C LYS A 511 -16.38 -11.86 17.65
N ALA A 512 -17.21 -11.03 17.04
CA ALA A 512 -16.88 -9.63 16.81
C ALA A 512 -17.21 -8.78 18.05
N GLU A 513 -16.31 -7.87 18.40
CA GLU A 513 -16.52 -6.80 19.37
C GLU A 513 -16.44 -5.45 18.66
N ILE A 514 -17.40 -4.54 18.92
CA ILE A 514 -17.35 -3.17 18.39
C ILE A 514 -16.28 -2.40 19.15
N MET A 515 -15.33 -1.81 18.42
CA MET A 515 -14.31 -0.98 19.04
C MET A 515 -14.90 0.31 19.64
N PRO A 516 -14.36 0.81 20.76
CA PRO A 516 -14.89 2.02 21.41
C PRO A 516 -14.58 3.28 20.61
N LYS A 517 -15.29 4.38 20.91
CA LYS A 517 -14.98 5.72 20.38
C LYS A 517 -13.47 6.05 20.52
N PRO A 518 -12.80 6.58 19.50
CA PRO A 518 -13.32 7.07 18.21
C PRO A 518 -13.39 6.04 17.07
N TYR A 519 -13.24 4.74 17.34
CA TYR A 519 -13.06 3.68 16.33
C TYR A 519 -14.36 2.97 15.93
N TRP A 520 -15.51 3.66 15.99
CA TRP A 520 -16.76 3.01 15.61
C TRP A 520 -16.78 2.63 14.12
N GLY A 521 -17.42 1.50 13.82
CA GLY A 521 -17.36 0.88 12.49
C GLY A 521 -16.18 -0.06 12.30
N MET A 522 -15.30 -0.19 13.31
CA MET A 522 -14.22 -1.17 13.37
C MET A 522 -14.52 -2.25 14.40
N TYR A 523 -14.00 -3.44 14.17
CA TYR A 523 -14.27 -4.63 14.97
C TYR A 523 -12.98 -5.30 15.42
N HIS A 524 -12.94 -5.69 16.70
CA HIS A 524 -11.95 -6.62 17.22
C HIS A 524 -12.54 -8.03 17.18
N ILE A 525 -11.91 -8.92 16.43
CA ILE A 525 -12.35 -10.31 16.32
C ILE A 525 -11.63 -11.17 17.36
N HIS A 526 -12.40 -11.74 18.28
CA HIS A 526 -11.93 -12.64 19.32
C HIS A 526 -12.04 -14.09 18.86
N TYR A 527 -10.91 -14.69 18.47
CA TYR A 527 -10.84 -16.09 18.07
C TYR A 527 -10.68 -17.01 19.29
N SER A 528 -11.43 -18.10 19.33
CA SER A 528 -11.31 -19.10 20.40
C SER A 528 -10.03 -19.93 20.26
N THR A 529 -9.29 -20.08 21.35
CA THR A 529 -8.11 -20.95 21.43
C THR A 529 -8.43 -22.41 21.80
N GLY A 530 -9.72 -22.77 21.88
CA GLY A 530 -10.18 -24.14 22.12
C GLY A 530 -9.59 -24.75 23.40
N ASN A 531 -8.78 -25.82 23.22
CA ASN A 531 -8.15 -26.57 24.30
C ASN A 531 -6.82 -25.97 24.79
N ASN A 532 -6.45 -24.77 24.33
CA ASN A 532 -5.17 -24.11 24.65
C ASN A 532 -3.95 -25.00 24.34
N PRO A 533 -3.64 -25.23 23.05
CA PRO A 533 -2.49 -26.03 22.64
C PRO A 533 -1.15 -25.41 23.07
N LEU A 534 -0.19 -26.25 23.44
CA LEU A 534 1.12 -25.80 23.92
C LEU A 534 1.83 -24.87 22.91
N ILE A 535 2.28 -23.71 23.38
CA ILE A 535 3.15 -22.78 22.64
C ILE A 535 4.61 -22.97 23.08
N SER A 536 5.52 -23.24 22.15
CA SER A 536 6.96 -23.20 22.41
C SER A 536 7.52 -21.83 22.01
N ILE A 537 7.96 -21.05 23.00
CA ILE A 537 8.56 -19.73 22.82
C ILE A 537 10.07 -19.90 22.69
N ILE A 538 10.63 -19.54 21.54
CA ILE A 538 12.05 -19.75 21.20
C ILE A 538 12.77 -18.40 21.26
N ILE A 539 13.77 -18.31 22.14
CA ILE A 539 14.49 -17.07 22.42
C ILE A 539 16.00 -17.26 22.22
N PRO A 540 16.57 -16.87 21.06
CA PRO A 540 18.01 -16.74 20.87
C PRO A 540 18.62 -15.77 21.90
N SER A 541 19.70 -16.15 22.57
CA SER A 541 20.31 -15.33 23.63
C SER A 541 21.83 -15.42 23.71
N CYS A 542 22.48 -14.25 23.64
CA CYS A 542 23.91 -14.06 23.87
C CYS A 542 24.11 -12.84 24.80
N ASP A 543 24.56 -13.09 26.03
CA ASP A 543 24.75 -12.07 27.08
C ASP A 543 23.52 -11.15 27.29
N HIS A 544 23.71 -9.92 27.78
CA HIS A 544 22.64 -8.94 28.08
C HIS A 544 21.52 -9.47 28.98
N VAL A 545 21.89 -10.10 30.09
CA VAL A 545 20.98 -10.78 31.02
C VAL A 545 19.77 -9.96 31.46
N ASP A 546 19.92 -8.64 31.64
CA ASP A 546 18.82 -7.76 32.05
C ASP A 546 17.70 -7.69 31.01
N LEU A 547 18.03 -7.70 29.71
CA LEU A 547 17.03 -7.70 28.63
C LEU A 547 16.28 -9.02 28.60
N LEU A 548 17.02 -10.15 28.62
CA LEU A 548 16.42 -11.48 28.63
C LEU A 548 15.52 -11.68 29.86
N LYS A 549 15.98 -11.24 31.03
CA LYS A 549 15.23 -11.34 32.27
C LYS A 549 13.92 -10.57 32.18
N ASN A 550 13.93 -9.34 31.67
CA ASN A 550 12.72 -8.56 31.47
C ASN A 550 11.77 -9.25 30.49
N CYS A 551 12.29 -9.80 29.38
CA CYS A 551 11.50 -10.56 28.41
C CYS A 551 10.77 -11.74 29.06
N ILE A 552 11.50 -12.64 29.72
CA ILE A 552 10.92 -13.82 30.37
C ILE A 552 9.93 -13.43 31.48
N GLN A 553 10.30 -12.46 32.32
CA GLN A 553 9.42 -12.01 33.40
C GLN A 553 8.14 -11.38 32.90
N SER A 554 8.18 -10.63 31.78
CA SER A 554 6.97 -10.06 31.18
C SER A 554 6.01 -11.17 30.74
N ILE A 555 6.50 -12.22 30.09
CA ILE A 555 5.68 -13.36 29.65
C ILE A 555 5.06 -14.08 30.86
N ILE A 556 5.87 -14.41 31.87
CA ILE A 556 5.41 -15.16 33.04
C ILE A 556 4.42 -14.36 33.88
N ASN A 557 4.66 -13.07 34.08
CA ASN A 557 3.87 -12.24 35.00
C ASN A 557 2.66 -11.58 34.33
N VAL A 558 2.74 -11.22 33.05
CA VAL A 558 1.70 -10.46 32.33
C VAL A 558 0.76 -11.36 31.56
N SER A 559 1.25 -12.46 30.95
CA SER A 559 0.41 -13.32 30.11
C SER A 559 -0.76 -13.94 30.87
N THR A 560 -1.94 -13.88 30.28
CA THR A 560 -3.13 -14.63 30.71
C THR A 560 -3.12 -16.06 30.21
N TYR A 561 -2.42 -16.33 29.11
CA TYR A 561 -2.19 -17.66 28.55
C TYR A 561 -1.09 -18.38 29.32
N ARG A 562 -1.33 -19.64 29.74
CA ARG A 562 -0.44 -20.37 30.66
C ARG A 562 0.19 -21.64 30.08
N ASP A 563 -0.34 -22.16 28.99
CA ASP A 563 0.13 -23.41 28.37
C ASP A 563 1.30 -23.14 27.41
N PHE A 564 2.44 -22.71 27.96
CA PHE A 564 3.65 -22.43 27.18
C PHE A 564 4.92 -23.00 27.83
N GLU A 565 5.93 -23.27 26.99
CA GLU A 565 7.31 -23.48 27.40
C GLU A 565 8.22 -22.41 26.79
N ILE A 566 9.30 -22.06 27.47
CA ILE A 566 10.31 -21.10 26.99
C ILE A 566 11.62 -21.84 26.76
N LEU A 567 12.13 -21.76 25.53
CA LEU A 567 13.37 -22.37 25.08
C LEU A 567 14.40 -21.26 24.81
N ILE A 568 15.31 -21.07 25.75
CA ILE A 568 16.42 -20.13 25.60
C ILE A 568 17.52 -20.83 24.81
N ILE A 569 17.84 -20.31 23.64
CA ILE A 569 18.89 -20.87 22.79
C ILE A 569 20.16 -20.04 22.99
N GLU A 570 21.04 -20.54 23.85
CA GLU A 570 22.31 -19.91 24.20
C GLU A 570 23.27 -20.00 23.01
N ASN A 571 23.83 -18.86 22.58
CA ASN A 571 24.69 -18.79 21.41
C ASN A 571 25.98 -17.96 21.63
N ASN A 572 26.93 -18.52 22.38
CA ASN A 572 28.28 -17.99 22.62
C ASN A 572 28.37 -16.83 23.62
N SER A 573 27.56 -16.87 24.69
CA SER A 573 27.66 -15.95 25.83
C SER A 573 29.04 -16.02 26.49
N LYS A 574 29.57 -14.89 26.96
CA LYS A 574 30.87 -14.81 27.63
C LYS A 574 30.77 -14.42 29.10
N ASN A 575 29.68 -13.75 29.50
CA ASN A 575 29.52 -13.29 30.87
C ASN A 575 29.06 -14.43 31.79
N GLN A 576 29.72 -14.59 32.94
CA GLN A 576 29.34 -15.57 33.96
C GLN A 576 27.96 -15.29 34.55
N ASP A 577 27.55 -14.03 34.63
CA ASP A 577 26.22 -13.64 35.13
C ASP A 577 25.10 -14.21 34.25
N THR A 578 25.34 -14.32 32.94
CA THR A 578 24.41 -14.91 31.97
C THR A 578 24.15 -16.39 32.30
N PHE A 579 25.21 -17.16 32.52
CA PHE A 579 25.10 -18.58 32.88
C PHE A 579 24.50 -18.78 34.28
N ALA A 580 24.85 -17.91 35.24
CA ALA A 580 24.24 -17.94 36.58
C ALA A 580 22.73 -17.69 36.50
N TYR A 581 22.28 -16.78 35.63
CA TYR A 581 20.86 -16.54 35.40
C TYR A 581 20.16 -17.73 34.72
N TYR A 582 20.77 -18.34 33.71
CA TYR A 582 20.24 -19.56 33.09
C TYR A 582 20.01 -20.69 34.09
N ASP A 583 20.94 -20.89 35.03
CA ASP A 583 20.78 -21.88 36.09
C ASP A 583 19.67 -21.52 37.09
N ALA A 584 19.53 -20.23 37.42
CA ALA A 584 18.50 -19.74 38.32
C ALA A 584 17.10 -19.85 37.71
N VAL A 585 16.90 -19.37 36.49
CA VAL A 585 15.58 -19.30 35.85
C VAL A 585 15.00 -20.68 35.57
N GLN A 586 15.83 -21.67 35.20
CA GLN A 586 15.39 -23.06 35.01
C GLN A 586 15.00 -23.74 36.34
N LYS A 587 15.61 -23.35 37.47
CA LYS A 587 15.23 -23.85 38.80
C LYS A 587 13.95 -23.19 39.32
N GLU A 588 13.75 -21.92 38.98
CA GLU A 588 12.57 -21.15 39.38
C GLU A 588 11.33 -21.56 38.57
N HIS A 589 11.49 -21.86 37.28
CA HIS A 589 10.40 -22.16 36.36
C HIS A 589 10.62 -23.48 35.61
N SER A 590 9.79 -24.48 35.90
CA SER A 590 9.89 -25.83 35.30
C SER A 590 9.62 -25.88 33.79
N ASN A 591 8.97 -24.85 33.25
CA ASN A 591 8.66 -24.70 31.83
C ASN A 591 9.70 -23.84 31.08
N VAL A 592 10.82 -23.49 31.71
CA VAL A 592 11.94 -22.78 31.07
C VAL A 592 13.11 -23.77 30.88
N HIS A 593 13.66 -23.81 29.68
CA HIS A 593 14.75 -24.71 29.30
C HIS A 593 15.83 -23.96 28.52
N VAL A 594 17.10 -24.25 28.79
CA VAL A 594 18.24 -23.64 28.09
C VAL A 594 18.97 -24.69 27.26
N TYR A 595 19.17 -24.40 25.98
CA TYR A 595 19.93 -25.26 25.05
C TYR A 595 21.09 -24.49 24.44
N ALA A 596 22.30 -25.05 24.53
CA ALA A 596 23.48 -24.46 23.91
C ALA A 596 23.56 -24.80 22.42
N TRP A 597 23.58 -23.78 21.57
CA TRP A 597 23.87 -23.90 20.15
C TRP A 597 25.34 -23.56 19.91
N LYS A 598 26.06 -24.48 19.25
CA LYS A 598 27.49 -24.32 18.95
C LYS A 598 27.72 -24.37 17.46
N SER A 599 28.42 -23.37 16.93
CA SER A 599 28.81 -23.31 15.53
C SER A 599 30.17 -22.64 15.38
N ASP A 600 31.04 -23.25 14.58
CA ASP A 600 32.33 -22.68 14.19
C ASP A 600 32.17 -21.57 13.12
N ALA A 601 30.99 -21.47 12.48
CA ALA A 601 30.70 -20.51 11.42
C ALA A 601 30.24 -19.14 11.95
N GLY A 602 30.23 -18.92 13.26
CA GLY A 602 29.78 -17.67 13.89
C GLY A 602 28.25 -17.54 14.00
N PHE A 603 27.77 -16.34 14.37
CA PHE A 603 26.35 -16.05 14.58
C PHE A 603 25.50 -16.28 13.31
N ASN A 604 24.39 -16.99 13.46
CA ASN A 604 23.38 -17.17 12.41
C ASN A 604 21.99 -17.26 13.06
N TYR A 605 21.18 -16.21 12.93
CA TYR A 605 19.87 -16.12 13.56
C TYR A 605 18.94 -17.24 13.09
N SER A 606 18.95 -17.55 11.79
CA SER A 606 18.15 -18.63 11.21
C SER A 606 18.53 -19.99 11.78
N SER A 607 19.83 -20.35 11.78
CA SER A 607 20.27 -21.65 12.32
C SER A 607 19.98 -21.80 13.80
N ILE A 608 20.09 -20.72 14.59
CA ILE A 608 19.80 -20.73 16.03
C ILE A 608 18.31 -21.01 16.29
N ASN A 609 17.43 -20.32 15.56
CA ASN A 609 15.99 -20.53 15.67
C ASN A 609 15.58 -21.93 15.16
N ASN A 610 16.11 -22.38 14.01
CA ASN A 610 15.87 -23.73 13.49
C ASN A 610 16.23 -24.79 14.54
N PHE A 611 17.40 -24.66 15.18
CA PHE A 611 17.81 -25.54 16.28
C PHE A 611 16.85 -25.49 17.47
N GLY A 612 16.33 -24.30 17.82
CA GLY A 612 15.30 -24.15 18.86
C GLY A 612 14.00 -24.87 18.51
N VAL A 613 13.56 -24.79 17.24
CA VAL A 613 12.36 -25.48 16.74
C VAL A 613 12.49 -27.01 16.83
N GLU A 614 13.70 -27.56 16.65
CA GLU A 614 13.93 -28.99 16.87
C GLU A 614 13.67 -29.44 18.31
N LYS A 615 13.85 -28.54 19.29
CA LYS A 615 13.64 -28.83 20.73
C LYS A 615 12.21 -28.55 21.19
N ALA A 616 11.45 -27.78 20.41
CA ALA A 616 10.07 -27.41 20.69
C ALA A 616 9.15 -28.63 20.80
N LYS A 617 8.29 -28.66 21.83
CA LYS A 617 7.23 -29.66 22.00
C LYS A 617 5.85 -29.14 21.61
N GLY A 618 5.69 -27.82 21.57
CA GLY A 618 4.45 -27.14 21.21
C GLY A 618 4.05 -27.39 19.76
N GLU A 619 2.73 -27.38 19.54
CA GLU A 619 2.13 -27.39 18.21
C GLU A 619 2.32 -26.03 17.52
N TYR A 620 2.43 -24.97 18.34
CA TYR A 620 2.65 -23.60 17.91
C TYR A 620 4.01 -23.13 18.40
N LEU A 621 4.70 -22.39 17.54
CA LEU A 621 6.02 -21.82 17.78
C LEU A 621 5.88 -20.30 17.87
N LEU A 622 6.51 -19.68 18.85
CA LEU A 622 6.70 -18.23 18.89
C LEU A 622 8.21 -17.94 18.77
N LEU A 623 8.65 -17.42 17.64
CA LEU A 623 9.99 -16.86 17.50
C LEU A 623 10.00 -15.49 18.18
N LEU A 624 10.92 -15.28 19.11
CA LEU A 624 10.92 -14.10 19.95
C LEU A 624 12.35 -13.61 20.22
N ASN A 625 12.58 -12.32 20.01
CA ASN A 625 13.86 -11.70 20.37
C ASN A 625 14.00 -11.56 21.90
N ASN A 626 15.24 -11.61 22.40
CA ASN A 626 15.51 -11.53 23.84
C ASN A 626 15.31 -10.14 24.45
N ASP A 627 15.10 -9.10 23.64
CA ASP A 627 14.92 -7.70 24.03
C ASP A 627 13.49 -7.19 23.78
N THR A 628 12.52 -8.10 23.82
CA THR A 628 11.08 -7.79 23.80
C THR A 628 10.48 -7.75 25.21
N GLU A 629 9.38 -7.04 25.38
CA GLU A 629 8.58 -7.03 26.61
C GLU A 629 7.09 -7.09 26.27
N MET A 630 6.36 -8.04 26.85
CA MET A 630 4.93 -8.22 26.62
C MET A 630 4.13 -7.10 27.30
N VAL A 631 3.31 -6.38 26.53
CA VAL A 631 2.52 -5.25 27.03
C VAL A 631 1.05 -5.64 27.24
N SER A 632 0.43 -6.31 26.27
CA SER A 632 -0.96 -6.76 26.36
C SER A 632 -1.04 -8.14 27.04
N PRO A 633 -1.83 -8.32 28.13
CA PRO A 633 -1.96 -9.60 28.84
C PRO A 633 -2.50 -10.77 28.01
N ASP A 634 -3.22 -10.47 26.93
CA ASP A 634 -3.83 -11.42 26.00
C ASP A 634 -3.01 -11.64 24.73
N ALA A 635 -1.82 -11.04 24.58
CA ALA A 635 -1.08 -11.07 23.31
C ALA A 635 -0.80 -12.50 22.77
N LEU A 636 -0.51 -13.47 23.66
CA LEU A 636 -0.35 -14.88 23.24
C LEU A 636 -1.67 -15.50 22.77
N THR A 637 -2.78 -15.21 23.45
CA THR A 637 -4.12 -15.68 23.08
C THR A 637 -4.56 -15.07 21.75
N GLU A 638 -4.33 -13.78 21.56
CA GLU A 638 -4.61 -13.03 20.32
C GLU A 638 -3.88 -13.64 19.12
N MET A 639 -2.56 -13.84 19.24
CA MET A 639 -1.77 -14.44 18.17
C MET A 639 -2.17 -15.89 17.92
N LEU A 640 -2.41 -16.68 18.98
CA LEU A 640 -2.76 -18.09 18.86
C LEU A 640 -4.13 -18.28 18.20
N GLY A 641 -5.14 -17.52 18.61
CA GLY A 641 -6.49 -17.65 18.07
C GLY A 641 -6.53 -17.43 16.55
N VAL A 642 -5.80 -16.42 16.06
CA VAL A 642 -5.63 -16.20 14.61
C VAL A 642 -4.81 -17.33 13.98
N CYS A 643 -3.68 -17.71 14.58
CA CYS A 643 -2.79 -18.73 14.04
C CYS A 643 -3.42 -20.14 13.99
N MET A 644 -4.46 -20.41 14.79
CA MET A 644 -5.19 -21.67 14.77
C MET A 644 -6.02 -21.86 13.51
N ARG A 645 -6.41 -20.79 12.81
CA ARG A 645 -7.19 -20.89 11.57
C ARG A 645 -6.44 -21.69 10.51
N GLU A 646 -7.16 -22.45 9.69
CA GLU A 646 -6.54 -23.32 8.69
C GLU A 646 -5.84 -22.54 7.57
N ASP A 647 -6.39 -21.40 7.17
CA ASP A 647 -5.88 -20.50 6.12
C ASP A 647 -4.66 -19.66 6.56
N VAL A 648 -4.42 -19.50 7.86
CA VAL A 648 -3.30 -18.73 8.41
C VAL A 648 -2.04 -19.58 8.58
N GLY A 649 -0.89 -19.03 8.16
CA GLY A 649 0.41 -19.67 8.30
C GLY A 649 1.30 -19.06 9.38
N CYS A 650 1.30 -17.74 9.54
CA CYS A 650 1.96 -17.08 10.65
C CYS A 650 1.28 -15.75 11.03
N VAL A 651 1.56 -15.31 12.26
CA VAL A 651 0.99 -14.11 12.87
C VAL A 651 2.10 -13.26 13.50
N GLY A 652 2.12 -11.97 13.21
CA GLY A 652 3.06 -11.00 13.78
C GLY A 652 2.37 -10.07 14.78
N ALA A 653 3.08 -9.72 15.85
CA ALA A 653 2.59 -8.78 16.87
C ALA A 653 2.79 -7.32 16.46
N LYS A 654 2.01 -6.39 17.05
CA LYS A 654 2.34 -4.96 17.05
C LYS A 654 3.52 -4.70 17.97
N LEU A 655 4.62 -4.19 17.40
CA LEU A 655 5.82 -3.84 18.16
C LEU A 655 5.95 -2.34 18.30
N LEU A 656 6.25 -1.91 19.52
CA LEU A 656 6.50 -0.53 19.88
C LEU A 656 7.97 -0.34 20.27
N TYR A 657 8.51 0.82 19.93
CA TYR A 657 9.72 1.33 20.54
C TYR A 657 9.50 1.68 22.02
N LYS A 658 10.59 1.92 22.74
CA LYS A 658 10.57 2.32 24.16
C LYS A 658 9.73 3.59 24.43
N ASP A 659 9.60 4.46 23.44
CA ASP A 659 8.86 5.72 23.55
C ASP A 659 7.38 5.61 23.11
N ASP A 660 6.85 4.39 23.01
CA ASP A 660 5.49 4.09 22.55
C ASP A 660 5.20 4.53 21.09
N THR A 661 6.23 4.75 20.28
CA THR A 661 6.06 4.84 18.82
C THR A 661 6.07 3.45 18.19
N VAL A 662 5.36 3.28 17.08
CA VAL A 662 5.28 2.01 16.34
C VAL A 662 6.63 1.70 15.71
N GLN A 663 7.10 0.47 15.91
CA GLN A 663 8.22 -0.12 15.17
C GLN A 663 7.70 -1.02 14.05
N HIS A 664 6.73 -1.89 14.36
CA HIS A 664 6.17 -2.84 13.42
C HIS A 664 4.65 -2.88 13.51
N ALA A 665 4.00 -2.69 12.36
CA ALA A 665 2.58 -2.89 12.14
C ALA A 665 2.34 -3.40 10.70
N GLY A 666 3.08 -4.45 10.33
CA GLY A 666 3.15 -4.98 8.95
C GLY A 666 4.49 -4.70 8.25
N VAL A 667 4.84 -5.54 7.28
CA VAL A 667 5.99 -5.37 6.37
C VAL A 667 5.50 -5.49 4.93
N VAL A 668 5.95 -4.57 4.09
CA VAL A 668 5.67 -4.53 2.64
C VAL A 668 6.96 -4.83 1.88
N ALA A 669 6.86 -5.70 0.86
CA ALA A 669 7.95 -6.03 -0.05
C ALA A 669 8.09 -4.97 -1.16
N GLY A 670 9.33 -4.64 -1.51
CA GLY A 670 9.69 -3.73 -2.61
C GLY A 670 10.41 -2.46 -2.19
N PHE A 671 10.26 -2.01 -0.94
CA PHE A 671 10.99 -0.85 -0.41
C PHE A 671 12.50 -1.04 -0.59
N SER A 672 13.13 -0.11 -1.31
CA SER A 672 14.56 -0.16 -1.67
C SER A 672 15.00 -1.50 -2.28
N GLY A 673 14.14 -2.15 -3.07
CA GLY A 673 14.40 -3.45 -3.70
C GLY A 673 14.40 -4.64 -2.74
N PHE A 674 13.90 -4.47 -1.51
CA PHE A 674 13.87 -5.48 -0.47
C PHE A 674 12.48 -5.50 0.20
N ALA A 675 12.37 -5.00 1.43
CA ALA A 675 11.13 -4.88 2.17
C ALA A 675 11.32 -3.86 3.30
N GLY A 676 10.21 -3.33 3.82
CA GLY A 676 10.24 -2.31 4.86
C GLY A 676 9.03 -2.37 5.78
N HIS A 677 9.24 -1.98 7.03
CA HIS A 677 8.16 -1.79 8.00
C HIS A 677 7.31 -0.60 7.59
N VAL A 678 5.99 -0.75 7.71
CA VAL A 678 5.05 0.36 7.55
C VAL A 678 4.66 0.95 8.91
N PHE A 679 4.23 2.21 8.91
CA PHE A 679 3.80 2.95 10.10
C PHE A 679 4.88 3.21 11.16
N THR A 680 6.16 2.99 10.85
CA THR A 680 7.26 3.26 11.78
C THR A 680 7.27 4.72 12.24
N GLY A 681 7.39 4.94 13.55
CA GLY A 681 7.52 6.26 14.18
C GLY A 681 6.20 7.00 14.44
N ILE A 682 5.04 6.46 14.02
CA ILE A 682 3.74 6.99 14.47
C ILE A 682 3.49 6.59 15.92
N GLY A 683 2.63 7.31 16.64
CA GLY A 683 2.27 6.98 18.01
C GLY A 683 1.46 5.67 18.11
N LYS A 684 1.55 5.00 19.27
CA LYS A 684 0.84 3.76 19.59
C LYS A 684 -0.65 3.71 19.21
N LYS A 685 -1.36 4.85 19.32
CA LYS A 685 -2.81 4.98 19.05
C LYS A 685 -3.12 5.65 17.72
N ASP A 686 -2.10 6.01 16.95
CA ASP A 686 -2.30 6.62 15.65
C ASP A 686 -2.84 5.56 14.70
N LEU A 687 -3.80 5.98 13.91
CA LEU A 687 -4.60 5.12 13.04
C LEU A 687 -3.76 4.56 11.88
N GLY A 688 -2.82 5.36 11.38
CA GLY A 688 -2.15 5.07 10.11
C GLY A 688 -3.10 5.22 8.92
N PHE A 689 -2.56 5.00 7.73
CA PHE A 689 -3.33 4.99 6.48
C PHE A 689 -4.40 3.89 6.52
N MET A 690 -5.64 4.24 6.16
CA MET A 690 -6.81 3.36 6.25
C MET A 690 -6.96 2.66 7.62
N MET A 691 -6.49 3.27 8.71
CA MET A 691 -6.60 2.70 10.06
C MET A 691 -5.79 1.41 10.28
N ARG A 692 -5.00 0.98 9.30
CA ARG A 692 -4.33 -0.34 9.28
C ARG A 692 -3.30 -0.51 10.39
N ALA A 693 -2.83 0.55 11.04
CA ALA A 693 -1.93 0.41 12.19
C ALA A 693 -2.67 -0.08 13.47
N MET A 694 -4.00 0.00 13.49
CA MET A 694 -4.85 -0.32 14.64
C MET A 694 -5.78 -1.51 14.42
N LEU A 695 -5.76 -2.11 13.23
CA LEU A 695 -6.62 -3.21 12.83
C LEU A 695 -5.80 -4.43 12.43
N ASN A 696 -6.39 -5.62 12.60
CA ASN A 696 -5.80 -6.82 12.02
C ASN A 696 -5.88 -6.72 10.50
N GLY A 697 -4.88 -7.26 9.82
CA GLY A 697 -4.82 -7.26 8.37
C GLY A 697 -3.66 -8.09 7.86
N ASP A 698 -3.74 -8.44 6.59
CA ASP A 698 -2.75 -9.26 5.93
C ASP A 698 -1.63 -8.42 5.32
N TYR A 699 -0.43 -8.98 5.36
CA TYR A 699 0.78 -8.39 4.79
C TYR A 699 1.61 -9.45 4.07
N CYS A 700 2.58 -9.04 3.25
CA CYS A 700 3.52 -10.01 2.68
C CYS A 700 4.41 -10.64 3.75
N ALA A 701 4.75 -9.87 4.79
CA ALA A 701 5.56 -10.34 5.89
C ALA A 701 5.24 -9.66 7.22
N VAL A 702 5.69 -10.31 8.27
CA VAL A 702 5.80 -9.79 9.63
C VAL A 702 7.20 -10.09 10.17
N THR A 703 7.63 -9.37 11.21
CA THR A 703 9.00 -9.51 11.71
C THR A 703 9.17 -10.70 12.67
N GLY A 704 10.33 -11.36 12.59
CA GLY A 704 10.75 -12.44 13.49
C GLY A 704 11.02 -12.00 14.92
N ALA A 705 10.98 -10.69 15.23
CA ALA A 705 11.11 -10.21 16.60
C ALA A 705 9.98 -10.70 17.52
N CYS A 706 8.78 -10.95 16.97
CA CYS A 706 7.66 -11.64 17.64
C CYS A 706 6.72 -12.23 16.58
N LEU A 707 6.98 -13.48 16.19
CA LEU A 707 6.29 -14.18 15.11
C LEU A 707 5.78 -15.55 15.59
N MET A 708 4.47 -15.76 15.54
CA MET A 708 3.85 -17.04 15.84
C MET A 708 3.54 -17.83 14.57
N THR A 709 3.76 -19.14 14.58
CA THR A 709 3.47 -20.02 13.44
C THR A 709 3.22 -21.45 13.89
N LYS A 710 2.52 -22.24 13.08
CA LYS A 710 2.34 -23.67 13.34
C LYS A 710 3.65 -24.41 13.08
N LYS A 711 3.96 -25.39 13.93
CA LYS A 711 5.19 -26.18 13.79
C LYS A 711 5.22 -26.99 12.48
N ASP A 712 4.08 -27.52 12.05
CA ASP A 712 3.96 -28.27 10.80
C ASP A 712 4.17 -27.38 9.57
N ILE A 713 3.65 -26.16 9.56
CA ILE A 713 3.88 -25.16 8.51
C ILE A 713 5.34 -24.77 8.47
N TYR A 714 5.95 -24.48 9.63
CA TYR A 714 7.38 -24.14 9.72
C TYR A 714 8.25 -25.23 9.09
N GLN A 715 7.94 -26.50 9.39
CA GLN A 715 8.65 -27.64 8.82
C GLN A 715 8.36 -27.83 7.33
N ALA A 716 7.10 -27.65 6.90
CA ALA A 716 6.68 -27.84 5.51
C ALA A 716 7.37 -26.86 4.55
N VAL A 717 7.63 -25.63 5.00
CA VAL A 717 8.32 -24.61 4.19
C VAL A 717 9.85 -24.59 4.38
N GLY A 718 10.39 -25.52 5.16
CA GLY A 718 11.84 -25.66 5.38
C GLY A 718 12.44 -24.69 6.40
N GLY A 719 11.64 -24.12 7.29
CA GLY A 719 12.08 -23.23 8.37
C GLY A 719 12.69 -21.91 7.90
N LEU A 720 13.50 -21.28 8.74
CA LEU A 720 14.25 -20.07 8.36
C LEU A 720 15.43 -20.47 7.47
N ASP A 721 15.68 -19.68 6.42
CA ASP A 721 16.78 -19.94 5.50
C ASP A 721 18.12 -19.53 6.12
N GLU A 722 19.05 -20.49 6.22
CA GLU A 722 20.32 -20.31 6.90
C GLU A 722 21.34 -19.48 6.09
N ASP A 723 21.09 -19.25 4.80
CA ASP A 723 21.89 -18.31 4.00
C ASP A 723 21.55 -16.84 4.32
N LEU A 724 20.36 -16.58 4.91
CA LEU A 724 19.92 -15.27 5.40
C LEU A 724 20.22 -15.16 6.90
N ARG A 725 21.48 -14.89 7.23
CA ARG A 725 22.01 -15.08 8.59
C ARG A 725 21.52 -14.05 9.59
N VAL A 726 21.28 -12.82 9.13
CA VAL A 726 21.00 -11.67 10.01
C VAL A 726 19.73 -10.94 9.59
N ALA A 727 19.59 -10.59 8.31
CA ALA A 727 18.45 -9.85 7.80
C ALA A 727 17.63 -10.64 6.77
N GLY A 728 16.33 -10.36 6.71
CA GLY A 728 15.42 -10.91 5.72
C GLY A 728 15.03 -12.37 5.90
N ASN A 729 15.53 -13.06 6.92
CA ASN A 729 15.14 -14.44 7.24
C ASN A 729 13.64 -14.56 7.57
N ASP A 730 13.11 -13.63 8.36
CA ASP A 730 11.71 -13.55 8.74
C ASP A 730 10.79 -13.23 7.55
N ILE A 731 11.22 -12.30 6.70
CA ILE A 731 10.50 -11.94 5.48
C ILE A 731 10.51 -13.13 4.50
N ASP A 732 11.66 -13.75 4.26
CA ASP A 732 11.76 -14.97 3.43
C ASP A 732 10.86 -16.08 3.96
N TYR A 733 10.84 -16.31 5.28
CA TYR A 733 9.93 -17.28 5.89
C TYR A 733 8.47 -16.96 5.60
N CYS A 734 8.02 -15.72 5.81
CA CYS A 734 6.66 -15.29 5.51
C CYS A 734 6.32 -15.51 4.03
N LEU A 735 7.25 -15.21 3.11
CA LEU A 735 7.04 -15.43 1.69
C LEU A 735 6.99 -16.92 1.31
N LYS A 736 7.77 -17.79 1.95
CA LYS A 736 7.63 -19.25 1.78
C LYS A 736 6.27 -19.74 2.27
N VAL A 737 5.79 -19.22 3.41
CA VAL A 737 4.43 -19.49 3.93
C VAL A 737 3.36 -19.06 2.91
N ARG A 738 3.49 -17.87 2.32
CA ARG A 738 2.58 -17.42 1.26
C ARG A 738 2.62 -18.29 0.02
N SER A 739 3.79 -18.84 -0.34
CA SER A 739 3.94 -19.68 -1.53
C SER A 739 3.15 -21.00 -1.48
N ILE A 740 2.69 -21.40 -0.29
CA ILE A 740 1.76 -22.51 -0.08
C ILE A 740 0.31 -22.06 0.19
N ASN A 741 -0.05 -20.86 -0.26
CA ASN A 741 -1.38 -20.24 -0.13
C ASN A 741 -1.86 -20.08 1.32
N LYS A 742 -0.97 -19.68 2.22
CA LYS A 742 -1.30 -19.32 3.61
C LYS A 742 -1.18 -17.82 3.84
N LEU A 743 -2.04 -17.31 4.70
CA LEU A 743 -2.05 -15.90 5.11
C LEU A 743 -0.93 -15.61 6.12
N VAL A 744 -0.46 -14.36 6.09
CA VAL A 744 0.49 -13.79 7.04
C VAL A 744 -0.20 -12.60 7.67
N VAL A 745 -0.64 -12.77 8.92
CA VAL A 745 -1.54 -11.83 9.57
C VAL A 745 -0.76 -10.94 10.54
N TYR A 746 -0.93 -9.63 10.42
CA TYR A 746 -0.55 -8.70 11.47
C TYR A 746 -1.68 -8.61 12.51
N ASN A 747 -1.37 -8.84 13.79
CA ASN A 747 -2.31 -8.69 14.90
C ASN A 747 -2.04 -7.38 15.67
N ALA A 748 -2.98 -6.44 15.57
CA ALA A 748 -2.86 -5.11 16.18
C ALA A 748 -3.08 -5.08 17.70
N PHE A 749 -3.69 -6.14 18.25
CA PHE A 749 -4.07 -6.26 19.66
C PHE A 749 -2.99 -7.00 20.49
N ALA A 750 -2.17 -7.83 19.84
CA ALA A 750 -0.97 -8.44 20.40
C ALA A 750 0.16 -7.39 20.52
N LEU A 751 0.20 -6.65 21.63
CA LEU A 751 1.14 -5.54 21.80
C LEU A 751 2.38 -5.92 22.62
N TRP A 752 3.55 -5.55 22.08
CA TRP A 752 4.85 -5.73 22.72
C TRP A 752 5.72 -4.48 22.57
N HIS A 753 6.63 -4.26 23.51
CA HIS A 753 7.79 -3.39 23.27
C HIS A 753 8.93 -4.22 22.69
N HIS A 754 9.69 -3.64 21.77
CA HIS A 754 10.94 -4.19 21.27
C HIS A 754 12.00 -3.09 21.39
N TYR A 755 13.05 -3.38 22.17
CA TYR A 755 14.04 -2.37 22.53
C TYR A 755 15.12 -2.12 21.48
N GLU A 756 15.08 -2.89 20.40
CA GLU A 756 15.84 -2.87 19.14
C GLU A 756 17.33 -2.60 19.26
N SER A 757 18.14 -3.51 18.69
CA SER A 757 19.58 -3.31 18.46
C SER A 757 20.38 -2.98 19.73
N LYS A 758 19.82 -3.15 20.94
CA LYS A 758 20.56 -2.99 22.21
C LYS A 758 21.54 -4.13 22.48
N SER A 759 21.25 -5.32 21.96
CA SER A 759 22.13 -6.48 22.03
C SER A 759 23.16 -6.50 20.90
N ARG A 760 22.88 -5.86 19.75
CA ARG A 760 23.66 -6.01 18.51
C ARG A 760 24.40 -4.74 18.03
N GLY A 761 23.85 -3.54 18.24
CA GLY A 761 24.29 -2.29 17.60
C GLY A 761 23.65 -2.04 16.22
N TYR A 762 23.75 -0.80 15.72
CA TYR A 762 23.26 -0.36 14.40
C TYR A 762 24.25 -0.71 13.28
N GLU A 763 23.77 -0.74 12.02
CA GLU A 763 24.59 -0.92 10.81
C GLU A 763 25.39 0.36 10.48
N ASP A 764 26.29 0.75 11.37
CA ASP A 764 26.97 2.06 11.31
C ASP A 764 28.28 2.05 10.50
N ASP A 765 28.70 0.91 9.96
CA ASP A 765 29.91 0.80 9.15
C ASP A 765 29.70 0.09 7.81
N PHE A 766 30.65 0.31 6.90
CA PHE A 766 30.58 -0.16 5.54
C PHE A 766 30.62 -1.70 5.40
N GLU A 767 31.25 -2.42 6.33
CA GLU A 767 31.30 -3.89 6.29
C GLU A 767 29.93 -4.49 6.61
N HIS A 768 29.21 -3.92 7.57
CA HIS A 768 27.84 -4.30 7.89
C HIS A 768 26.89 -4.04 6.70
N VAL A 769 27.04 -2.89 6.03
CA VAL A 769 26.27 -2.57 4.81
C VAL A 769 26.57 -3.58 3.69
N GLN A 770 27.84 -3.93 3.44
CA GLN A 770 28.19 -4.93 2.42
C GLN A 770 27.58 -6.31 2.70
N ARG A 771 27.58 -6.75 3.97
CA ARG A 771 26.90 -8.00 4.36
C ARG A 771 25.39 -7.91 4.10
N PHE A 772 24.75 -6.82 4.53
CA PHE A 772 23.31 -6.64 4.35
C PHE A 772 22.93 -6.60 2.87
N ASP A 773 23.69 -5.91 2.03
CA ASP A 773 23.48 -5.90 0.57
C ASP A 773 23.63 -7.30 -0.04
N HIS A 774 24.55 -8.13 0.46
CA HIS A 774 24.67 -9.52 0.01
C HIS A 774 23.44 -10.36 0.37
N GLU A 775 22.90 -10.23 1.58
CA GLU A 775 21.66 -10.90 1.99
C GLU A 775 20.46 -10.41 1.17
N ILE A 776 20.39 -9.12 0.86
CA ILE A 776 19.39 -8.57 -0.05
C ILE A 776 19.52 -9.18 -1.45
N GLN A 777 20.73 -9.37 -1.99
CA GLN A 777 20.90 -10.04 -3.28
C GLN A 777 20.40 -11.49 -3.27
N ILE A 778 20.57 -12.21 -2.16
CA ILE A 778 19.99 -13.56 -1.99
C ILE A 778 18.46 -13.46 -2.03
N PHE A 779 17.88 -12.54 -1.27
CA PHE A 779 16.44 -12.28 -1.22
C PHE A 779 15.88 -11.92 -2.60
N GLN A 780 16.51 -10.98 -3.30
CA GLN A 780 16.11 -10.52 -4.63
C GLN A 780 16.12 -11.64 -5.66
N ARG A 781 17.11 -12.54 -5.62
CA ARG A 781 17.14 -13.70 -6.52
C ARG A 781 15.99 -14.66 -6.26
N LYS A 782 15.61 -14.87 -4.99
CA LYS A 782 14.52 -15.77 -4.60
C LYS A 782 13.15 -15.19 -4.92
N TRP A 783 12.95 -13.90 -4.61
CA TRP A 783 11.66 -13.23 -4.63
C TRP A 783 11.51 -12.19 -5.75
N HIS A 784 12.31 -12.35 -6.81
CA HIS A 784 12.32 -11.48 -7.98
C HIS A 784 10.91 -11.22 -8.52
N SER A 785 10.10 -12.28 -8.69
CA SER A 785 8.75 -12.14 -9.25
C SER A 785 7.82 -11.28 -8.37
N LEU A 786 7.90 -11.39 -7.05
CA LEU A 786 7.12 -10.56 -6.13
C LEU A 786 7.54 -9.09 -6.24
N LEU A 787 8.84 -8.84 -6.15
CA LEU A 787 9.41 -7.51 -6.21
C LEU A 787 9.14 -6.81 -7.57
N SER A 788 9.10 -7.58 -8.67
CA SER A 788 8.73 -7.10 -10.01
C SER A 788 7.25 -6.78 -10.15
N LYS A 789 6.37 -7.61 -9.60
CA LYS A 789 4.90 -7.43 -9.71
C LYS A 789 4.35 -6.39 -8.74
N GLY A 790 5.02 -6.20 -7.61
CA GLY A 790 4.54 -5.38 -6.50
C GLY A 790 3.91 -6.23 -5.39
N ASP A 791 3.85 -5.65 -4.19
CA ASP A 791 3.23 -6.27 -3.02
C ASP A 791 1.69 -6.15 -3.12
N PRO A 792 0.93 -7.26 -3.07
CA PRO A 792 -0.53 -7.24 -3.18
C PRO A 792 -1.22 -6.44 -2.06
N TYR A 793 -0.61 -6.30 -0.88
CA TYR A 793 -1.19 -5.55 0.24
C TYR A 793 -0.78 -4.08 0.26
N TYR A 794 -0.12 -3.62 -0.80
CA TYR A 794 0.32 -2.25 -0.95
C TYR A 794 -0.10 -1.69 -2.30
N ASN A 795 -1.07 -0.77 -2.29
CA ASN A 795 -1.65 -0.23 -3.51
C ASN A 795 -0.57 0.36 -4.42
N LYS A 796 -0.58 -0.06 -5.70
CA LYS A 796 0.41 0.36 -6.71
C LYS A 796 0.41 1.86 -7.00
N ASN A 797 -0.58 2.62 -6.54
CA ASN A 797 -0.65 4.07 -6.65
C ASN A 797 0.26 4.78 -5.64
N PHE A 798 0.86 4.03 -4.71
CA PHE A 798 1.93 4.52 -3.84
C PHE A 798 3.32 4.29 -4.46
N ARG A 799 4.22 5.26 -4.25
CA ARG A 799 5.63 5.23 -4.65
C ARG A 799 6.45 4.42 -3.66
N ILE A 800 6.78 3.21 -4.05
CA ILE A 800 7.57 2.32 -3.19
C ILE A 800 9.03 2.78 -3.03
N GLU A 801 9.52 3.66 -3.89
CA GLU A 801 10.86 4.22 -3.80
C GLU A 801 10.98 5.37 -2.78
N ASP A 802 9.88 6.10 -2.57
CA ASP A 802 9.88 7.34 -1.77
C ASP A 802 9.53 7.08 -0.29
N GLY A 803 8.94 5.92 0.01
CA GLY A 803 8.56 5.49 1.36
C GLY A 803 7.08 5.12 1.49
N PRO A 804 6.62 4.73 2.70
CA PRO A 804 5.27 4.23 2.91
C PRO A 804 4.20 5.31 2.73
N TYR A 805 3.15 4.98 1.97
CA TYR A 805 1.94 5.75 1.71
C TYR A 805 2.17 7.13 1.06
N ILE A 806 3.16 7.22 0.17
CA ILE A 806 3.45 8.40 -0.65
C ILE A 806 2.83 8.21 -2.04
N LEU A 807 1.98 9.12 -2.51
CA LEU A 807 1.31 9.01 -3.81
C LEU A 807 2.27 9.15 -5.00
N LYS A 808 1.90 8.51 -6.11
CA LYS A 808 2.62 8.52 -7.40
C LYS A 808 2.74 9.85 -8.12
#